data_AF-A0A414Z6N6-F1
#
_entry.id   AF-A0A414Z6N6-F1
#
_cell.length_a   1.000
_cell.length_b   1.000
_cell.length_c   1.000
_cell.angle_alpha   90.00
_cell.angle_beta   90.00
_cell.angle_gamma   90.00
#
_symmetry.space_group_name_H-M   'P 1'
#
loop_
_entity.id
_entity.type
_entity.pdbx_description
1 polymer ?
#
loop_
_entity_poly.entity_id
_entity_poly.type
_entity_poly.pdbx_seq_one_letter_code
_entity_poly.pdbx_strand_id
1 'polypeptide(L)'
;MKANKILLFTLASAMFAGCSNDEWQSNEYAEGLKNGKLVSSGLLSMSVGAEAGTRALSPLGNFVWMPESVNENGNILEDSNQKIGLCWTGRNIDEPGYGVITTEDALTANVYSNVKFEHVGWLDVNATKPSGVECAEETLANGAYIVGEGTPVADFSGSLTGGRYNKYYTEDNRATGAKGAYTKTEHEESTGVLNLGKGLFKTENTSVFAGEYLAYYPYTDKFTKGSIIAEEPVEFNINVDGDAYAATSKYGFAIGYIRQYNGGMEASKVSSKTLSGFFGVKLTNSDVNQSNNIKTVIFYSPKTGIVYSQMLNTKACVAALKGLDAEGQSASSADLGSGSSLFVGEGLTKNSVFVNLEEGDNKYATVTKDEIETVVIPVLPQTIDDLMIVLVNDKDQTYTITSEAIADGVKTIQPNKASIHSIDLKDVVFKNEYMVVDEASFISAMAKIYANGSATDVNTIQLLNNVRLESVNAENYGDLNYIGNFQTLFFNKDINIISDFDATLTIAEGQYINIKSDNNDAKLDIDVDVIIEGMGCCGLEVGKLAIGGKQGKIVKVDMENVVNHGALLLGNVTGDNSGAEINITTLENKFDEYAVSKQKTTDAACLFLLGGTATDVTIGTLNNNGTILSKAITLDVSLETELMNFQATAPAYSDLKSRIINTKVTTLVNETSENKGGKISIEGNTEMYVENLTNKSTDALIITKNIKDNEASDLDGRLSVTGNSTNNGIIDNNGIVNWNKHSMENKGLFIDQLSGQVGGYPVINGQGDGNNMTYEGVIYATDLKVKGIYVSKVASAERLNFALTDAVEEPSTNVVEILDMDAKYYDLSKVDPNNKLQDKDVYVAAGKPILFKALGADNKGEEKYFGHCVTVRSESSLLVKDGVLKTKGDVNVEAEAEFTADVNYTAEKTEVEIGGNLNNEGTTNHKANKMTVTEDLNNATDAEFISDQTFNVVGNVLTSGTFDSNGSPNTVGGNFTQKAGEVTFANQTTTDIAGQFSCEAGIFTREALGTSTNFRATVNVGSLGVLTGTNNGGWPTVKIQ
;
A
#
# COMPACT_ATOMS: atom_id res chain seq x y z
N MET A 1 -8.80 42.41 26.82
CA MET A 1 -8.58 41.31 27.79
C MET A 1 -8.95 40.00 27.12
N LYS A 2 -7.97 39.32 26.52
CA LYS A 2 -8.08 37.96 25.97
C LYS A 2 -6.78 37.23 26.28
N ALA A 3 -6.92 35.94 26.57
CA ALA A 3 -6.13 35.20 27.55
C ALA A 3 -4.79 34.67 27.03
N ASN A 4 -3.79 34.73 27.91
CA ASN A 4 -2.51 34.01 27.85
C ASN A 4 -2.73 32.49 27.81
N LYS A 5 -2.05 31.79 26.89
CA LYS A 5 -1.82 30.34 26.98
C LYS A 5 -0.37 30.03 26.60
N ILE A 6 0.40 29.57 27.59
CA ILE A 6 1.68 28.88 27.45
C ILE A 6 1.60 27.62 28.35
N LEU A 7 2.19 26.51 27.88
CA LEU A 7 2.55 25.24 28.54
C LEU A 7 1.51 24.10 28.60
N LEU A 8 1.75 23.04 27.80
CA LEU A 8 2.21 21.71 28.28
C LEU A 8 2.56 20.82 27.06
N PHE A 9 3.77 20.28 27.04
CA PHE A 9 4.35 19.43 25.99
C PHE A 9 4.62 18.02 26.52
N THR A 10 4.33 16.98 25.71
CA THR A 10 5.08 15.70 25.68
C THR A 10 4.71 14.86 24.44
N LEU A 11 5.75 14.32 23.78
CA LEU A 11 5.83 13.08 22.96
C LEU A 11 5.22 13.04 21.54
N ALA A 12 6.08 13.16 20.52
CA ALA A 12 6.40 12.11 19.53
C ALA A 12 7.32 12.68 18.43
N SER A 13 8.39 11.95 18.09
CA SER A 13 9.36 12.33 17.07
C SER A 13 9.55 11.17 16.09
N ALA A 14 9.13 11.33 14.84
CA ALA A 14 9.91 11.05 13.63
C ALA A 14 9.03 11.09 12.34
N MET A 15 9.36 12.07 11.50
CA MET A 15 9.27 12.15 10.02
C MET A 15 7.92 12.31 9.29
N PHE A 16 7.99 13.27 8.34
CA PHE A 16 7.07 13.74 7.31
C PHE A 16 5.96 14.74 7.69
N ALA A 17 5.82 15.72 6.79
CA ALA A 17 5.37 17.07 7.02
C ALA A 17 3.84 17.24 6.93
N GLY A 18 3.32 18.19 7.71
CA GLY A 18 1.96 18.68 7.57
C GLY A 18 1.23 18.79 8.91
N CYS A 19 1.13 20.02 9.42
CA CYS A 19 0.24 20.44 10.50
C CYS A 19 0.59 19.96 11.92
N SER A 20 1.50 20.66 12.59
CA SER A 20 1.18 21.18 13.92
C SER A 20 2.12 22.30 14.33
N ASN A 21 1.49 23.33 14.89
CA ASN A 21 2.06 24.55 15.40
C ASN A 21 2.80 24.24 16.72
N ASP A 22 4.03 23.74 16.65
CA ASP A 22 4.88 23.50 17.82
C ASP A 22 5.98 24.57 17.91
N GLU A 23 5.60 25.71 18.48
CA GLU A 23 6.49 26.69 19.08
C GLU A 23 7.36 26.00 20.16
N TRP A 24 8.59 25.67 19.80
CA TRP A 24 9.72 25.40 20.70
C TRP A 24 9.81 24.03 21.43
N GLN A 25 9.82 22.86 20.76
CA GLN A 25 10.43 21.65 21.39
C GLN A 25 11.17 20.69 20.46
N SER A 26 12.48 20.53 20.69
CA SER A 26 13.16 19.24 20.94
C SER A 26 14.67 19.43 21.17
N ASN A 27 15.19 18.59 22.08
CA ASN A 27 16.53 18.55 22.69
C ASN A 27 17.59 18.16 21.64
N GLU A 28 18.52 19.00 21.19
CA GLU A 28 19.80 19.36 21.84
C GLU A 28 20.18 20.85 21.64
N TYR A 29 19.38 21.60 20.86
CA TYR A 29 19.58 23.05 20.59
C TYR A 29 18.83 23.99 21.54
N ALA A 30 18.03 23.44 22.47
CA ALA A 30 17.18 24.19 23.39
C ALA A 30 17.95 25.02 24.43
N GLU A 31 19.24 24.72 24.70
CA GLU A 31 20.06 25.58 25.57
C GLU A 31 20.59 26.83 24.84
N GLY A 32 20.79 26.78 23.52
CA GLY A 32 21.36 27.90 22.75
C GLY A 32 20.40 29.08 22.59
N LEU A 33 19.11 28.79 22.38
CA LEU A 33 18.07 29.81 22.18
C LEU A 33 17.79 30.67 23.43
N LYS A 34 18.19 30.20 24.63
CA LYS A 34 18.04 30.96 25.89
C LYS A 34 18.85 32.25 25.92
N ASN A 35 19.90 32.36 25.10
CA ASN A 35 20.77 33.53 25.05
C ASN A 35 20.33 34.55 24.00
N GLY A 36 19.38 34.25 23.11
CA GLY A 36 18.93 35.20 22.10
C GLY A 36 18.25 36.43 22.70
N LYS A 37 18.76 37.63 22.42
CA LYS A 37 18.13 38.89 22.84
C LYS A 37 16.94 39.22 21.92
N LEU A 38 15.73 39.25 22.46
CA LEU A 38 14.54 39.71 21.71
C LEU A 38 14.49 41.23 21.66
N VAL A 39 14.16 41.77 20.49
CA VAL A 39 14.02 43.20 20.21
C VAL A 39 12.75 43.44 19.40
N SER A 40 12.16 44.65 19.50
CA SER A 40 10.93 44.98 18.75
C SER A 40 11.13 44.76 17.26
N SER A 41 10.18 44.10 16.61
CA SER A 41 10.12 44.12 15.16
C SER A 41 9.81 45.55 14.69
N GLY A 42 10.43 45.94 13.58
CA GLY A 42 10.23 47.23 12.92
C GLY A 42 10.07 47.03 11.42
N LEU A 43 9.77 48.11 10.70
CA LEU A 43 9.70 48.09 9.23
C LEU A 43 11.06 47.71 8.63
N LEU A 44 11.05 46.86 7.62
CA LEU A 44 12.22 46.41 6.89
C LEU A 44 12.14 46.91 5.45
N SER A 45 13.19 47.54 4.94
CA SER A 45 13.27 47.80 3.49
C SER A 45 14.19 46.82 2.80
N MET A 46 13.74 46.32 1.65
CA MET A 46 14.53 45.44 0.80
C MET A 46 14.58 45.97 -0.63
N SER A 47 15.79 45.99 -1.17
CA SER A 47 16.10 46.35 -2.55
C SER A 47 16.81 45.19 -3.24
N VAL A 48 16.46 44.91 -4.49
CA VAL A 48 17.16 43.91 -5.30
C VAL A 48 18.33 44.59 -6.02
N GLY A 49 19.55 44.08 -5.88
CA GLY A 49 20.80 44.71 -6.34
C GLY A 49 20.95 44.86 -7.87
N ALA A 50 22.00 45.55 -8.35
CA ALA A 50 22.19 45.94 -9.76
C ALA A 50 23.48 45.43 -10.46
N GLU A 51 23.32 44.65 -11.56
CA GLU A 51 24.03 44.50 -12.89
C GLU A 51 24.10 42.99 -13.26
N ALA A 52 23.98 42.44 -14.50
CA ALA A 52 23.33 42.78 -15.79
C ALA A 52 23.10 41.44 -16.57
N GLY A 53 21.99 41.32 -17.33
CA GLY A 53 21.71 40.18 -18.23
C GLY A 53 20.48 39.34 -17.86
N THR A 54 19.29 39.89 -18.13
CA THR A 54 17.93 39.39 -17.80
C THR A 54 17.64 39.25 -16.30
N ARG A 55 17.17 40.34 -15.70
CA ARG A 55 16.50 40.35 -14.40
C ARG A 55 15.03 39.88 -14.59
N ALA A 56 14.24 39.77 -13.53
CA ALA A 56 12.79 39.76 -13.69
C ALA A 56 12.32 41.18 -14.03
N LEU A 57 11.55 41.34 -15.11
CA LEU A 57 11.47 42.60 -15.83
C LEU A 57 10.06 43.19 -15.79
N SER A 58 9.96 44.48 -15.48
CA SER A 58 9.02 45.38 -16.17
C SER A 58 9.10 45.17 -17.69
N PRO A 59 8.16 45.63 -18.52
CA PRO A 59 8.33 45.64 -19.99
C PRO A 59 9.68 46.22 -20.49
N LEU A 60 10.33 47.07 -19.67
CA LEU A 60 11.62 47.72 -19.94
C LEU A 60 12.84 47.09 -19.24
N GLY A 61 12.69 45.98 -18.51
CA GLY A 61 13.84 45.29 -17.95
C GLY A 61 14.17 45.47 -16.46
N ASN A 62 13.31 46.09 -15.65
CA ASN A 62 13.60 46.43 -14.25
C ASN A 62 12.75 45.64 -13.26
N PHE A 63 13.36 45.13 -12.17
CA PHE A 63 12.65 44.46 -11.08
C PHE A 63 11.78 45.44 -10.28
N VAL A 64 10.58 45.01 -9.88
CA VAL A 64 9.67 45.77 -9.02
C VAL A 64 9.01 44.88 -7.97
N TRP A 65 8.77 45.45 -6.79
CA TRP A 65 7.92 44.87 -5.75
C TRP A 65 6.47 45.26 -5.99
N MET A 66 5.57 44.29 -6.10
CA MET A 66 4.15 44.51 -6.37
C MET A 66 3.31 43.44 -5.67
N PRO A 67 2.11 43.76 -5.16
CA PRO A 67 1.20 42.73 -4.69
C PRO A 67 0.81 41.79 -5.84
N GLU A 68 0.61 40.51 -5.53
CA GLU A 68 0.19 39.50 -6.49
C GLU A 68 -1.15 39.84 -7.12
N SER A 69 -2.06 40.44 -6.36
CA SER A 69 -3.36 40.87 -6.83
C SER A 69 -3.95 42.06 -6.07
N VAL A 70 -4.63 42.92 -6.82
CA VAL A 70 -5.39 44.08 -6.33
C VAL A 70 -6.78 44.12 -6.98
N ASN A 71 -7.76 44.70 -6.29
CA ASN A 71 -9.10 44.98 -6.83
C ASN A 71 -9.14 46.26 -7.69
N GLU A 72 -10.30 46.56 -8.28
CA GLU A 72 -10.51 47.74 -9.14
C GLU A 72 -10.15 49.08 -8.47
N ASN A 73 -10.26 49.15 -7.15
CA ASN A 73 -9.94 50.32 -6.33
C ASN A 73 -8.46 50.36 -5.88
N GLY A 74 -7.66 49.35 -6.26
CA GLY A 74 -6.25 49.25 -5.89
C GLY A 74 -5.98 48.66 -4.50
N ASN A 75 -6.99 48.13 -3.80
CA ASN A 75 -6.76 47.42 -2.54
C ASN A 75 -6.23 46.01 -2.82
N ILE A 76 -5.31 45.54 -1.96
CA ILE A 76 -4.79 44.18 -2.00
C ILE A 76 -5.95 43.19 -1.80
N LEU A 77 -6.04 42.18 -2.66
CA LEU A 77 -6.93 41.04 -2.42
C LEU A 77 -6.35 40.19 -1.28
N GLU A 78 -7.20 39.48 -0.54
CA GLU A 78 -6.75 38.64 0.58
C GLU A 78 -5.54 37.76 0.19
N ASP A 79 -4.54 37.68 1.08
CA ASP A 79 -3.28 36.95 0.89
C ASP A 79 -2.39 37.33 -0.31
N SER A 80 -2.66 38.45 -0.97
CA SER A 80 -1.95 38.83 -2.20
C SER A 80 -0.68 39.68 -1.98
N ASN A 81 -0.19 39.82 -0.76
CA ASN A 81 1.08 40.50 -0.50
C ASN A 81 2.26 39.59 -0.82
N GLN A 82 3.29 40.13 -1.49
CA GLN A 82 4.58 39.45 -1.60
C GLN A 82 5.19 39.26 -0.21
N LYS A 83 5.73 38.07 0.06
CA LYS A 83 6.22 37.66 1.38
C LYS A 83 7.72 37.35 1.30
N ILE A 84 8.48 37.78 2.30
CA ILE A 84 9.92 37.54 2.44
C ILE A 84 10.19 36.86 3.79
N GLY A 85 11.21 36.01 3.84
CA GLY A 85 11.64 35.34 5.05
C GLY A 85 12.85 36.00 5.67
N LEU A 86 12.82 36.18 6.99
CA LEU A 86 13.91 36.72 7.77
C LEU A 86 14.47 35.65 8.71
N CYS A 87 15.67 35.14 8.39
CA CYS A 87 16.26 33.98 9.03
C CYS A 87 17.48 34.34 9.89
N TRP A 88 17.39 34.13 11.20
CA TRP A 88 18.49 34.44 12.13
C TRP A 88 19.60 33.41 11.99
N THR A 89 20.84 33.84 11.80
CA THR A 89 21.99 32.92 11.68
C THR A 89 22.42 32.32 13.02
N GLY A 90 21.78 32.75 14.12
CA GLY A 90 22.18 32.38 15.48
C GLY A 90 23.31 33.24 16.03
N ARG A 91 23.86 34.16 15.25
CA ARG A 91 24.97 35.03 15.65
C ARG A 91 24.47 36.43 16.00
N ASN A 92 25.04 37.03 17.04
CA ASN A 92 24.94 38.46 17.31
C ASN A 92 26.36 39.04 17.25
N ILE A 93 26.59 40.03 16.38
CA ILE A 93 27.94 40.55 16.13
C ILE A 93 28.36 41.52 17.23
N ASP A 94 27.45 42.40 17.64
CA ASP A 94 27.74 43.48 18.59
C ASP A 94 27.80 42.96 20.04
N GLU A 95 26.97 41.98 20.37
CA GLU A 95 26.93 41.36 21.69
C GLU A 95 27.00 39.82 21.55
N PRO A 96 28.19 39.22 21.30
CA PRO A 96 28.31 37.78 21.02
C PRO A 96 27.73 36.84 22.08
N GLY A 97 27.64 37.30 23.34
CA GLY A 97 27.01 36.55 24.43
C GLY A 97 25.49 36.38 24.27
N TYR A 98 24.85 37.16 23.39
CA TYR A 98 23.43 37.04 23.05
C TYR A 98 23.18 36.30 21.72
N GLY A 99 24.16 35.53 21.25
CA GLY A 99 24.04 34.60 20.13
C GLY A 99 24.25 33.15 20.54
N VAL A 100 23.67 32.22 19.79
CA VAL A 100 24.02 30.78 19.85
C VAL A 100 25.42 30.55 19.25
N ILE A 101 25.78 31.36 18.26
CA ILE A 101 27.07 31.33 17.56
C ILE A 101 27.87 32.57 17.95
N THR A 102 29.04 32.36 18.58
CA THR A 102 29.88 33.45 19.11
C THR A 102 31.01 33.86 18.15
N THR A 103 31.36 33.02 17.19
CA THR A 103 32.41 33.28 16.19
C THR A 103 31.93 32.94 14.78
N GLU A 104 32.50 33.62 13.78
CA GLU A 104 32.12 33.42 12.37
C GLU A 104 32.42 32.01 11.85
N ASP A 105 33.56 31.44 12.24
CA ASP A 105 33.97 30.11 11.81
C ASP A 105 33.00 29.01 12.29
N ALA A 106 32.28 29.28 13.38
CA ALA A 106 31.27 28.40 13.96
C ALA A 106 29.89 28.52 13.31
N LEU A 107 29.69 29.40 12.32
CA LEU A 107 28.47 29.38 11.50
C LEU A 107 28.29 28.00 10.87
N THR A 108 27.04 27.54 10.83
CA THR A 108 26.66 26.23 10.28
C THR A 108 25.91 26.41 8.95
N ALA A 109 25.48 25.31 8.34
CA ALA A 109 24.59 25.37 7.18
C ALA A 109 23.16 25.83 7.55
N ASN A 110 22.82 25.90 8.84
CA ASN A 110 21.47 26.13 9.35
C ASN A 110 21.25 27.56 9.88
N VAL A 111 19.99 28.00 9.83
CA VAL A 111 19.41 29.15 10.53
C VAL A 111 18.56 28.70 11.72
N TYR A 112 18.26 29.65 12.62
CA TYR A 112 17.62 29.39 13.92
C TYR A 112 16.23 30.01 14.06
N SER A 113 15.77 30.77 13.05
CA SER A 113 14.41 31.28 12.94
C SER A 113 14.04 31.43 11.46
N ASN A 114 12.75 31.55 11.17
CA ASN A 114 12.23 31.97 9.88
C ASN A 114 11.00 32.86 10.11
N VAL A 115 11.16 34.18 10.02
CA VAL A 115 10.09 35.14 10.33
C VAL A 115 9.50 35.69 9.03
N LYS A 116 8.18 35.55 8.86
CA LYS A 116 7.43 36.11 7.74
C LYS A 116 7.36 37.64 7.82
N PHE A 117 7.71 38.30 6.73
CA PHE A 117 7.53 39.73 6.49
C PHE A 117 6.73 39.94 5.21
N GLU A 118 5.73 40.82 5.25
CA GLU A 118 4.79 41.07 4.16
C GLU A 118 5.02 42.44 3.56
N HIS A 119 4.95 42.52 2.23
CA HIS A 119 5.10 43.76 1.48
C HIS A 119 3.91 44.69 1.74
N VAL A 120 4.18 45.91 2.19
CA VAL A 120 3.15 46.87 2.62
C VAL A 120 3.28 48.25 2.00
N GLY A 121 4.34 48.51 1.24
CA GLY A 121 4.55 49.81 0.62
C GLY A 121 5.90 49.94 -0.05
N TRP A 122 6.25 51.17 -0.39
CA TRP A 122 7.51 51.50 -1.05
C TRP A 122 8.17 52.70 -0.40
N LEU A 123 9.49 52.72 -0.49
CA LEU A 123 10.27 53.89 -0.11
C LEU A 123 10.35 54.92 -1.24
N ASP A 124 10.51 56.18 -0.86
CA ASP A 124 10.86 57.24 -1.80
C ASP A 124 12.18 56.92 -2.53
N VAL A 125 12.34 57.45 -3.75
CA VAL A 125 13.57 57.28 -4.52
C VAL A 125 14.81 57.73 -3.74
N ASN A 126 14.69 58.80 -2.94
CA ASN A 126 15.79 59.33 -2.13
C ASN A 126 15.93 58.67 -0.74
N ALA A 127 14.91 57.95 -0.28
CA ALA A 127 14.95 57.32 1.04
C ALA A 127 15.99 56.20 1.11
N THR A 128 16.82 56.26 2.15
CA THR A 128 17.89 55.28 2.40
C THR A 128 17.46 54.17 3.36
N LYS A 129 16.56 54.47 4.30
CA LYS A 129 15.89 53.54 5.22
C LYS A 129 14.46 54.01 5.47
N PRO A 130 13.55 53.15 5.94
CA PRO A 130 12.24 53.62 6.37
C PRO A 130 12.39 54.67 7.50
N SER A 131 11.50 55.68 7.49
CA SER A 131 11.34 56.67 8.56
C SER A 131 9.85 56.83 8.90
N GLY A 132 9.42 56.46 10.09
CA GLY A 132 8.05 56.65 10.61
C GLY A 132 7.81 58.05 11.19
N VAL A 133 6.55 58.43 11.37
CA VAL A 133 6.17 59.68 12.06
C VAL A 133 5.97 59.43 13.54
N GLU A 134 6.62 60.25 14.38
CA GLU A 134 6.52 60.14 15.84
C GLU A 134 5.06 60.23 16.31
N CYS A 135 4.63 59.26 17.13
CA CYS A 135 3.26 59.11 17.64
C CYS A 135 2.17 58.78 16.59
N ALA A 136 2.53 58.31 15.39
CA ALA A 136 1.58 57.82 14.39
C ALA A 136 2.04 56.47 13.81
N GLU A 137 1.62 55.37 14.43
CA GLU A 137 2.10 54.00 14.16
C GLU A 137 1.84 53.49 12.71
N GLU A 138 1.03 54.19 11.91
CA GLU A 138 0.72 53.85 10.50
C GLU A 138 0.98 55.03 9.55
N THR A 139 1.95 55.88 9.89
CA THR A 139 2.34 57.02 9.05
C THR A 139 3.82 56.99 8.71
N LEU A 140 4.13 56.93 7.41
CA LEU A 140 5.49 56.92 6.89
C LEU A 140 5.91 58.33 6.47
N ALA A 141 7.07 58.77 6.92
CA ALA A 141 7.62 60.08 6.61
C ALA A 141 8.30 60.12 5.24
N ASN A 142 8.89 59.02 4.74
CA ASN A 142 9.72 59.02 3.53
C ASN A 142 9.35 57.90 2.52
N GLY A 143 8.06 57.66 2.34
CA GLY A 143 7.52 56.72 1.35
C GLY A 143 6.00 56.67 1.38
N ALA A 144 5.42 55.59 0.85
CA ALA A 144 3.98 55.38 0.87
C ALA A 144 3.61 53.91 1.04
N TYR A 145 2.45 53.69 1.66
CA TYR A 145 1.83 52.39 1.84
C TYR A 145 0.95 52.01 0.65
N ILE A 146 0.71 50.71 0.49
CA ILE A 146 -0.35 50.20 -0.37
C ILE A 146 -1.71 50.62 0.21
N VAL A 147 -2.73 50.76 -0.63
CA VAL A 147 -4.08 51.13 -0.20
C VAL A 147 -4.56 50.15 0.89
N GLY A 148 -4.91 50.68 2.07
CA GLY A 148 -5.38 49.91 3.22
C GLY A 148 -4.33 49.62 4.30
N GLU A 149 -3.04 49.88 4.04
CA GLU A 149 -1.93 49.52 4.95
C GLU A 149 -1.42 50.69 5.83
N GLY A 150 -1.71 51.94 5.46
CA GLY A 150 -1.28 53.13 6.20
C GLY A 150 -1.34 54.42 5.37
N THR A 151 -0.66 55.46 5.81
CA THR A 151 -0.56 56.76 5.11
C THR A 151 0.87 57.27 5.01
N PRO A 152 1.25 58.08 4.00
CA PRO A 152 0.53 58.35 2.76
C PRO A 152 0.29 57.09 1.92
N VAL A 153 -0.75 57.09 1.10
CA VAL A 153 -1.07 55.98 0.20
C VAL A 153 -0.42 56.21 -1.16
N ALA A 154 0.13 55.15 -1.75
CA ALA A 154 0.70 55.18 -3.09
C ALA A 154 -0.40 55.46 -4.14
N ASP A 155 -0.16 56.42 -5.03
CA ASP A 155 -1.04 56.81 -6.12
C ASP A 155 -0.40 56.46 -7.47
N PHE A 156 -1.21 55.85 -8.33
CA PHE A 156 -0.82 55.37 -9.65
C PHE A 156 -1.90 55.78 -10.65
N SER A 157 -1.87 57.04 -11.09
CA SER A 157 -2.88 57.59 -12.02
C SER A 157 -2.78 56.97 -13.43
N GLY A 158 -3.79 56.21 -13.88
CA GLY A 158 -3.90 55.64 -15.24
C GLY A 158 -5.08 54.65 -15.39
N SER A 159 -5.65 54.52 -16.60
CA SER A 159 -6.70 53.52 -16.90
C SER A 159 -6.13 52.08 -16.87
N LEU A 160 -6.87 51.12 -16.30
CA LEU A 160 -6.46 49.71 -16.12
C LEU A 160 -6.45 48.86 -17.41
N THR A 161 -6.67 49.47 -18.57
CA THR A 161 -7.00 48.79 -19.83
C THR A 161 -5.82 48.16 -20.59
N GLY A 162 -4.61 48.12 -20.03
CA GLY A 162 -3.38 47.72 -20.75
C GLY A 162 -2.52 46.63 -20.07
N GLY A 163 -3.08 45.83 -19.16
CA GLY A 163 -2.33 44.84 -18.38
C GLY A 163 -1.92 45.34 -17.00
N ARG A 164 -1.91 44.44 -16.00
CA ARG A 164 -1.77 44.75 -14.57
C ARG A 164 -0.53 45.59 -14.26
N TYR A 165 0.58 45.37 -14.97
CA TYR A 165 1.86 46.02 -14.67
C TYR A 165 2.21 47.20 -15.57
N ASN A 166 1.75 47.22 -16.84
CA ASN A 166 2.01 48.30 -17.80
C ASN A 166 1.59 49.69 -17.32
N LYS A 167 0.58 49.77 -16.43
CA LYS A 167 0.12 51.02 -15.80
C LYS A 167 1.17 51.70 -14.91
N TYR A 168 2.16 50.97 -14.38
CA TYR A 168 3.16 51.48 -13.44
C TYR A 168 4.45 51.97 -14.13
N TYR A 169 4.44 52.08 -15.47
CA TYR A 169 5.60 52.43 -16.29
C TYR A 169 5.27 53.53 -17.29
N THR A 170 6.12 54.56 -17.35
CA THR A 170 6.12 55.60 -18.38
C THR A 170 7.47 55.61 -19.11
N GLU A 171 7.48 55.99 -20.39
CA GLU A 171 8.69 55.97 -21.23
C GLU A 171 9.85 56.84 -20.70
N ASP A 172 9.57 57.85 -19.87
CA ASP A 172 10.55 58.78 -19.28
C ASP A 172 11.47 58.14 -18.20
N ASN A 173 11.21 56.89 -17.77
CA ASN A 173 11.88 56.28 -16.62
C ASN A 173 13.16 55.46 -16.94
N ARG A 174 13.69 55.52 -18.17
CA ARG A 174 14.85 54.73 -18.65
C ARG A 174 16.14 54.80 -17.81
N ALA A 175 16.33 55.86 -17.01
CA ALA A 175 17.55 56.08 -16.23
C ALA A 175 17.36 55.96 -14.70
N THR A 176 16.13 55.78 -14.20
CA THR A 176 15.82 56.00 -12.77
C THR A 176 14.96 54.93 -12.09
N GLY A 177 14.58 53.86 -12.79
CA GLY A 177 13.75 52.77 -12.26
C GLY A 177 12.25 53.04 -12.38
N ALA A 178 11.43 52.01 -12.10
CA ALA A 178 9.97 52.11 -12.08
C ALA A 178 9.50 53.00 -10.93
N LYS A 179 8.56 53.91 -11.18
CA LYS A 179 8.18 54.96 -10.22
C LYS A 179 6.68 54.98 -9.98
N GLY A 180 6.31 55.06 -8.70
CA GLY A 180 4.98 55.43 -8.24
C GLY A 180 4.95 56.88 -7.75
N ALA A 181 3.75 57.42 -7.53
CA ALA A 181 3.58 58.73 -6.91
C ALA A 181 2.98 58.57 -5.50
N TYR A 182 3.15 59.58 -4.66
CA TYR A 182 2.41 59.71 -3.41
C TYR A 182 2.36 61.16 -2.97
N THR A 183 1.51 61.47 -2.00
CA THR A 183 1.47 62.81 -1.40
C THR A 183 2.75 63.05 -0.59
N LYS A 184 3.63 63.91 -1.13
CA LYS A 184 4.88 64.32 -0.48
C LYS A 184 4.64 64.82 0.95
N THR A 185 5.53 64.43 1.87
CA THR A 185 5.54 64.87 3.27
C THR A 185 6.56 66.00 3.50
N GLU A 186 6.68 66.48 4.74
CA GLU A 186 7.69 67.48 5.14
C GLU A 186 9.11 66.90 5.32
N HIS A 187 9.30 65.58 5.21
CA HIS A 187 10.59 64.92 5.44
C HIS A 187 11.61 65.22 4.32
N GLU A 188 12.89 65.33 4.67
CA GLU A 188 13.96 65.71 3.72
C GLU A 188 14.17 64.69 2.58
N GLU A 189 13.95 63.40 2.86
CA GLU A 189 13.97 62.31 1.87
C GLU A 189 12.62 62.09 1.15
N SER A 190 11.61 62.94 1.37
CA SER A 190 10.30 62.83 0.68
C SER A 190 10.26 63.72 -0.57
N THR A 191 10.32 63.09 -1.75
CA THR A 191 10.19 63.76 -3.06
C THR A 191 8.79 63.67 -3.64
N GLY A 192 7.95 62.75 -3.14
CA GLY A 192 6.66 62.41 -3.72
C GLY A 192 6.75 61.34 -4.82
N VAL A 193 7.93 60.74 -4.99
CA VAL A 193 8.22 59.74 -6.03
C VAL A 193 8.74 58.46 -5.38
N LEU A 194 8.01 57.36 -5.57
CA LEU A 194 8.38 56.04 -5.04
C LEU A 194 9.37 55.34 -5.95
N ASN A 195 10.27 54.55 -5.37
CA ASN A 195 11.10 53.59 -6.09
C ASN A 195 10.51 52.19 -5.92
N LEU A 196 9.90 51.65 -6.98
CA LEU A 196 9.21 50.37 -6.90
C LEU A 196 10.17 49.17 -6.75
N GLY A 197 11.48 49.38 -6.94
CA GLY A 197 12.51 48.39 -6.60
C GLY A 197 12.90 48.36 -5.11
N LYS A 198 12.39 49.30 -4.29
CA LYS A 198 12.61 49.36 -2.84
C LYS A 198 11.29 49.08 -2.10
N GLY A 199 11.02 47.80 -1.85
CA GLY A 199 9.85 47.35 -1.11
C GLY A 199 10.00 47.59 0.39
N LEU A 200 8.89 47.95 1.03
CA LEU A 200 8.74 48.08 2.47
C LEU A 200 7.98 46.87 3.01
N PHE A 201 8.49 46.26 4.07
CA PHE A 201 7.94 45.05 4.64
C PHE A 201 7.70 45.19 6.14
N LYS A 202 6.59 44.59 6.61
CA LYS A 202 6.26 44.51 8.04
C LYS A 202 5.99 43.06 8.45
N THR A 203 6.11 42.77 9.73
CA THR A 203 5.76 41.46 10.31
C THR A 203 4.72 41.65 11.40
N GLU A 204 3.83 40.67 11.58
CA GLU A 204 2.88 40.66 12.70
C GLU A 204 3.54 40.30 14.03
N ASN A 205 4.71 39.65 13.98
CA ASN A 205 5.48 39.34 15.19
C ASN A 205 5.89 40.64 15.85
N THR A 206 5.62 40.82 17.14
CA THR A 206 6.00 42.04 17.88
C THR A 206 7.49 42.09 18.25
N SER A 207 8.21 40.97 18.12
CA SER A 207 9.63 40.88 18.45
C SER A 207 10.36 39.83 17.61
N VAL A 208 11.64 40.09 17.34
CA VAL A 208 12.58 39.17 16.66
C VAL A 208 13.90 39.13 17.44
N PHE A 209 14.80 38.19 17.13
CA PHE A 209 16.14 38.18 17.75
C PHE A 209 17.00 39.35 17.26
N ALA A 210 17.89 39.84 18.12
CA ALA A 210 18.94 40.75 17.70
C ALA A 210 20.12 39.95 17.15
N GLY A 211 20.67 40.37 16.00
CA GLY A 211 21.85 39.74 15.43
C GLY A 211 21.90 39.72 13.90
N GLU A 212 22.68 38.79 13.37
CA GLU A 212 22.94 38.59 11.94
C GLU A 212 21.81 37.76 11.28
N TYR A 213 21.33 38.19 10.12
CA TYR A 213 20.22 37.56 9.40
C TYR A 213 20.53 37.34 7.91
N LEU A 214 19.89 36.32 7.34
CA LEU A 214 19.64 36.23 5.90
C LEU A 214 18.18 36.60 5.63
N ALA A 215 17.95 37.48 4.66
CA ALA A 215 16.62 37.77 4.15
C ALA A 215 16.46 37.08 2.79
N TYR A 216 15.34 36.43 2.51
CA TYR A 216 15.14 35.74 1.24
C TYR A 216 13.72 35.91 0.70
N TYR A 217 13.59 35.76 -0.61
CA TYR A 217 12.34 35.80 -1.36
C TYR A 217 12.34 34.67 -2.40
N PRO A 218 11.18 34.04 -2.69
CA PRO A 218 9.92 34.15 -1.96
C PRO A 218 9.98 33.45 -0.59
N TYR A 219 9.18 33.92 0.36
CA TYR A 219 9.02 33.26 1.66
C TYR A 219 8.38 31.88 1.52
N THR A 220 8.78 30.94 2.38
CA THR A 220 8.16 29.62 2.55
C THR A 220 8.08 29.29 4.04
N ASP A 221 6.99 28.66 4.47
CA ASP A 221 6.75 28.20 5.84
C ASP A 221 7.14 26.73 6.05
N LYS A 222 7.72 26.07 5.03
CA LYS A 222 8.18 24.67 5.07
C LYS A 222 9.26 24.38 6.11
N PHE A 223 9.88 25.41 6.70
CA PHE A 223 10.84 25.27 7.79
C PHE A 223 10.75 26.45 8.76
N THR A 224 11.04 26.18 10.04
CA THR A 224 11.14 27.20 11.09
C THR A 224 12.57 27.39 11.59
N LYS A 225 13.41 26.35 11.47
CA LYS A 225 14.85 26.30 11.75
C LYS A 225 15.49 25.21 10.88
N GLY A 226 16.81 25.29 10.63
CA GLY A 226 17.51 24.41 9.69
C GLY A 226 18.01 25.16 8.47
N SER A 227 18.32 24.48 7.37
CA SER A 227 18.69 25.15 6.12
C SER A 227 17.51 25.87 5.47
N ILE A 228 17.76 27.02 4.86
CA ILE A 228 16.75 27.71 4.05
C ILE A 228 16.46 26.86 2.81
N ILE A 229 15.20 26.63 2.49
CA ILE A 229 14.79 25.86 1.31
C ILE A 229 14.60 26.85 0.14
N ALA A 230 15.45 26.76 -0.88
CA ALA A 230 15.25 27.46 -2.14
C ALA A 230 14.40 26.59 -3.05
N GLU A 231 13.24 27.10 -3.46
CA GLU A 231 12.25 26.35 -4.22
C GLU A 231 11.58 27.24 -5.27
N GLU A 232 11.39 26.68 -6.46
CA GLU A 232 10.75 27.31 -7.60
C GLU A 232 9.67 26.38 -8.19
N PRO A 233 8.60 26.91 -8.81
CA PRO A 233 7.58 26.09 -9.45
C PRO A 233 8.12 25.30 -10.64
N VAL A 234 7.38 24.25 -11.00
CA VAL A 234 7.66 23.40 -12.17
C VAL A 234 6.63 23.61 -13.30
N GLU A 235 5.58 24.39 -13.00
CA GLU A 235 4.57 24.86 -13.95
C GLU A 235 4.49 26.38 -13.88
N PHE A 236 4.41 27.03 -15.04
CA PHE A 236 4.23 28.47 -15.16
C PHE A 236 3.08 28.78 -16.13
N ASN A 237 2.28 29.78 -15.78
CA ASN A 237 1.26 30.35 -16.66
C ASN A 237 1.68 31.78 -17.01
N ILE A 238 1.92 32.06 -18.29
CA ILE A 238 2.42 33.36 -18.77
C ILE A 238 1.42 33.95 -19.76
N ASN A 239 0.90 35.13 -19.42
CA ASN A 239 0.14 35.95 -20.35
C ASN A 239 1.11 36.83 -21.15
N VAL A 240 1.29 36.53 -22.44
CA VAL A 240 2.29 37.20 -23.29
C VAL A 240 1.92 38.66 -23.59
N ASP A 241 0.63 39.00 -23.63
CA ASP A 241 0.14 40.38 -23.83
C ASP A 241 0.21 41.24 -22.55
N GLY A 242 -0.02 40.61 -21.41
CA GLY A 242 -0.23 41.29 -20.13
C GLY A 242 1.03 41.46 -19.29
N ASP A 243 1.87 40.41 -19.23
CA ASP A 243 3.12 40.38 -18.45
C ASP A 243 3.99 39.13 -18.76
N ALA A 244 4.75 39.18 -19.86
CA ALA A 244 5.64 38.09 -20.28
C ALA A 244 6.74 37.72 -19.26
N TYR A 245 6.93 38.51 -18.19
CA TYR A 245 7.96 38.32 -17.16
C TYR A 245 7.40 38.13 -15.75
N ALA A 246 6.08 37.91 -15.63
CA ALA A 246 5.39 37.69 -14.35
C ALA A 246 6.00 36.55 -13.55
N ALA A 247 6.24 35.41 -14.22
CA ALA A 247 6.80 34.20 -13.63
C ALA A 247 8.15 34.47 -12.97
N THR A 248 9.03 35.16 -13.68
CA THR A 248 10.37 35.56 -13.22
C THR A 248 10.31 36.44 -11.97
N SER A 249 9.32 37.34 -11.90
CA SER A 249 9.17 38.30 -10.79
C SER A 249 8.53 37.66 -9.56
N LYS A 250 7.57 36.77 -9.78
CA LYS A 250 6.85 36.08 -8.71
C LYS A 250 7.68 34.98 -8.06
N TYR A 251 8.44 34.23 -8.85
CA TYR A 251 9.09 33.00 -8.37
C TYR A 251 10.61 33.05 -8.32
N GLY A 252 11.25 34.09 -8.88
CA GLY A 252 12.70 34.23 -8.83
C GLY A 252 13.23 34.34 -7.39
N PHE A 253 14.07 33.38 -7.00
CA PHE A 253 14.69 33.30 -5.70
C PHE A 253 15.79 34.36 -5.53
N ALA A 254 15.69 35.16 -4.47
CA ALA A 254 16.68 36.18 -4.11
C ALA A 254 17.07 36.07 -2.63
N ILE A 255 18.33 36.37 -2.34
CA ILE A 255 18.87 36.30 -0.98
C ILE A 255 19.73 37.52 -0.67
N GLY A 256 19.51 38.10 0.51
CA GLY A 256 20.19 39.26 1.06
C GLY A 256 20.75 38.97 2.44
N TYR A 257 21.68 39.82 2.87
CA TYR A 257 22.38 39.68 4.14
C TYR A 257 22.17 40.91 5.01
N ILE A 258 21.83 40.69 6.27
CA ILE A 258 21.72 41.73 7.29
C ILE A 258 22.80 41.45 8.32
N ARG A 259 23.78 42.34 8.38
CA ARG A 259 24.91 42.22 9.30
C ARG A 259 24.46 42.22 10.76
N GLN A 260 23.55 43.12 11.12
CA GLN A 260 23.04 43.24 12.49
C GLN A 260 21.64 43.89 12.50
N TYR A 261 20.70 43.25 13.22
CA TYR A 261 19.38 43.76 13.54
C TYR A 261 19.29 44.03 15.04
N ASN A 262 18.89 45.25 15.46
CA ASN A 262 18.85 45.65 16.88
C ASN A 262 17.45 46.09 17.39
N GLY A 263 16.40 45.96 16.55
CA GLY A 263 14.98 46.23 16.83
C GLY A 263 14.62 47.65 17.25
N GLY A 264 13.36 48.04 17.02
CA GLY A 264 12.87 49.42 17.15
C GLY A 264 13.52 50.44 16.20
N MET A 265 14.66 50.11 15.60
CA MET A 265 15.18 50.77 14.41
C MET A 265 14.48 50.18 13.19
N GLU A 266 13.98 51.07 12.33
CA GLU A 266 13.61 50.73 10.96
C GLU A 266 14.81 50.05 10.31
N ALA A 267 14.66 48.77 10.03
CA ALA A 267 15.76 47.89 9.71
C ALA A 267 16.36 48.32 8.38
N SER A 268 17.67 48.53 8.42
CA SER A 268 18.49 49.04 7.33
C SER A 268 18.27 48.27 6.03
N LYS A 269 18.27 49.03 4.92
CA LYS A 269 18.20 48.57 3.53
C LYS A 269 18.95 47.26 3.32
N VAL A 270 18.22 46.19 3.01
CA VAL A 270 18.81 44.94 2.54
C VAL A 270 19.01 45.03 1.03
N SER A 271 20.25 44.87 0.57
CA SER A 271 20.53 44.62 -0.84
C SER A 271 20.56 43.11 -1.06
N SER A 272 19.62 42.56 -1.83
CA SER A 272 19.60 41.14 -2.19
C SER A 272 20.30 40.88 -3.53
N LYS A 273 20.79 39.66 -3.71
CA LYS A 273 21.27 39.11 -4.98
C LYS A 273 20.32 38.00 -5.44
N THR A 274 20.03 37.94 -6.73
CA THR A 274 19.22 36.88 -7.33
C THR A 274 20.02 35.58 -7.36
N LEU A 275 19.48 34.54 -6.72
CA LEU A 275 20.05 33.19 -6.73
C LEU A 275 19.63 32.43 -7.98
N SER A 276 18.38 32.59 -8.43
CA SER A 276 17.89 31.95 -9.66
C SER A 276 18.73 32.34 -10.86
N GLY A 277 18.98 31.37 -11.74
CA GLY A 277 19.22 31.68 -13.13
C GLY A 277 17.91 31.74 -13.90
N PHE A 278 17.99 32.09 -15.18
CA PHE A 278 16.81 32.26 -16.01
C PHE A 278 16.91 31.44 -17.28
N PHE A 279 15.94 30.57 -17.48
CA PHE A 279 15.84 29.72 -18.67
C PHE A 279 14.74 30.23 -19.58
N GLY A 280 14.92 30.17 -20.90
CA GLY A 280 13.88 30.67 -21.80
C GLY A 280 14.08 30.43 -23.27
N VAL A 281 13.06 30.78 -24.03
CA VAL A 281 13.06 30.74 -25.50
C VAL A 281 12.64 32.07 -26.09
N LYS A 282 13.21 32.39 -27.25
CA LYS A 282 12.75 33.44 -28.15
C LYS A 282 12.18 32.78 -29.39
N LEU A 283 10.87 32.87 -29.56
CA LEU A 283 10.15 32.32 -30.68
C LEU A 283 10.00 33.42 -31.74
N THR A 284 10.51 33.16 -32.94
CA THR A 284 10.35 34.04 -34.10
C THR A 284 9.70 33.28 -35.24
N ASN A 285 9.03 33.97 -36.14
CA ASN A 285 8.51 33.35 -37.35
C ASN A 285 8.94 34.16 -38.57
N SER A 286 9.99 33.69 -39.27
CA SER A 286 10.47 34.36 -40.47
C SER A 286 9.69 34.02 -41.75
N ASP A 287 8.65 33.18 -41.66
CA ASP A 287 7.73 32.91 -42.78
C ASP A 287 6.74 34.06 -42.97
N VAL A 288 6.53 34.44 -44.23
CA VAL A 288 5.72 35.60 -44.61
C VAL A 288 4.23 35.31 -44.77
N ASN A 289 3.82 34.04 -44.71
CA ASN A 289 2.45 33.61 -45.05
C ASN A 289 1.71 32.78 -43.99
N GLN A 290 2.34 32.42 -42.86
CA GLN A 290 1.72 31.57 -41.83
C GLN A 290 2.02 32.11 -40.44
N SER A 291 1.01 32.22 -39.57
CA SER A 291 1.17 32.40 -38.12
C SER A 291 1.29 31.04 -37.45
N ASN A 292 2.10 30.94 -36.40
CA ASN A 292 2.21 29.73 -35.58
C ASN A 292 1.67 30.00 -34.18
N ASN A 293 0.75 29.17 -33.71
CA ASN A 293 0.15 29.31 -32.39
C ASN A 293 0.82 28.33 -31.43
N ILE A 294 1.52 28.84 -30.41
CA ILE A 294 2.22 28.02 -29.42
C ILE A 294 1.46 28.08 -28.11
N LYS A 295 1.03 26.91 -27.64
CA LYS A 295 0.24 26.73 -26.42
C LYS A 295 1.13 26.50 -25.21
N THR A 296 2.12 25.61 -25.33
CA THR A 296 2.99 25.23 -24.20
C THR A 296 4.44 25.12 -24.66
N VAL A 297 5.37 25.57 -23.82
CA VAL A 297 6.82 25.34 -23.95
C VAL A 297 7.26 24.45 -22.79
N ILE A 298 7.86 23.30 -23.09
CA ILE A 298 8.32 22.34 -22.09
C ILE A 298 9.85 22.25 -22.16
N PHE A 299 10.49 22.41 -21.02
CA PHE A 299 11.91 22.17 -20.81
C PHE A 299 12.06 20.78 -20.21
N TYR A 300 12.74 19.89 -20.91
CA TYR A 300 12.79 18.47 -20.59
C TYR A 300 14.24 17.98 -20.46
N SER A 301 14.55 17.28 -19.37
CA SER A 301 15.82 16.61 -19.12
C SER A 301 15.55 15.20 -18.60
N PRO A 302 15.60 14.19 -19.49
CA PRO A 302 15.29 12.80 -19.11
C PRO A 302 16.30 12.17 -18.14
N LYS A 303 17.57 12.57 -18.16
CA LYS A 303 18.65 11.92 -17.41
C LYS A 303 19.05 12.67 -16.15
N THR A 304 19.21 13.99 -16.25
CA THR A 304 19.71 14.80 -15.11
C THR A 304 18.57 15.43 -14.31
N GLY A 305 17.45 15.72 -14.96
CA GLY A 305 16.33 16.44 -14.37
C GLY A 305 16.67 17.91 -14.11
N ILE A 306 15.63 18.69 -13.83
CA ILE A 306 15.70 20.11 -13.53
C ILE A 306 15.50 20.27 -12.03
N VAL A 307 16.51 20.77 -11.32
CA VAL A 307 16.44 21.07 -9.88
C VAL A 307 15.40 22.16 -9.64
N TYR A 308 14.38 21.86 -8.85
CA TYR A 308 13.32 22.80 -8.46
C TYR A 308 13.34 23.14 -6.98
N SER A 309 13.99 22.32 -6.14
CA SER A 309 14.10 22.57 -4.70
C SER A 309 15.45 22.10 -4.15
N GLN A 310 16.15 22.95 -3.40
CA GLN A 310 17.43 22.60 -2.77
C GLN A 310 17.67 23.41 -1.50
N MET A 311 18.31 22.78 -0.51
CA MET A 311 18.66 23.43 0.75
C MET A 311 19.88 24.34 0.59
N LEU A 312 19.84 25.53 1.17
CA LEU A 312 20.94 26.49 1.17
C LEU A 312 21.92 26.24 2.32
N ASN A 313 23.19 26.47 2.02
CA ASN A 313 24.26 26.51 3.00
C ASN A 313 24.38 27.92 3.60
N THR A 314 23.79 28.14 4.77
CA THR A 314 23.80 29.45 5.46
C THR A 314 25.21 30.05 5.55
N LYS A 315 26.22 29.28 5.99
CA LYS A 315 27.61 29.75 6.08
C LYS A 315 28.15 30.22 4.72
N ALA A 316 27.92 29.44 3.66
CA ALA A 316 28.40 29.80 2.32
C ALA A 316 27.66 30.99 1.75
N CYS A 317 26.33 31.09 1.94
CA CYS A 317 25.54 32.25 1.55
C CYS A 317 26.01 33.52 2.28
N VAL A 318 26.22 33.44 3.59
CA VAL A 318 26.76 34.55 4.38
C VAL A 318 28.14 34.96 3.86
N ALA A 319 29.04 34.01 3.58
CA ALA A 319 30.36 34.30 3.02
C ALA A 319 30.28 34.95 1.61
N ALA A 320 29.37 34.49 0.75
CA ALA A 320 29.19 35.01 -0.61
C ALA A 320 28.51 36.39 -0.65
N LEU A 321 27.73 36.71 0.39
CA LEU A 321 27.06 38.00 0.55
C LEU A 321 27.88 38.99 1.40
N LYS A 322 28.93 38.52 2.10
CA LYS A 322 29.90 39.34 2.84
C LYS A 322 30.82 40.09 1.87
N GLY A 323 30.38 41.30 1.52
CA GLY A 323 31.12 42.27 0.71
C GLY A 323 30.45 43.64 0.64
N LEU A 324 29.51 43.90 1.56
CA LEU A 324 28.73 45.13 1.66
C LEU A 324 29.12 45.84 2.95
N ASP A 325 29.49 47.13 2.86
CA ASP A 325 29.61 47.99 4.04
C ASP A 325 28.22 48.34 4.60
N ALA A 326 28.20 49.03 5.75
CA ALA A 326 26.97 49.44 6.42
C ALA A 326 26.15 50.46 5.59
N GLU A 327 26.72 51.01 4.51
CA GLU A 327 26.08 51.95 3.59
C GLU A 327 25.57 51.29 2.28
N GLY A 328 25.79 49.99 2.10
CA GLY A 328 25.33 49.25 0.92
C GLY A 328 26.04 49.65 -0.38
N GLN A 329 27.29 50.14 -0.32
CA GLN A 329 28.15 50.30 -1.49
C GLN A 329 29.05 49.07 -1.66
N SER A 330 29.11 48.57 -2.90
CA SER A 330 29.87 47.37 -3.25
C SER A 330 31.36 47.67 -3.40
N ALA A 331 32.21 46.95 -2.66
CA ALA A 331 33.58 46.71 -3.11
C ALA A 331 33.54 45.52 -4.08
N SER A 332 33.28 45.82 -5.36
CA SER A 332 33.36 44.93 -6.52
C SER A 332 32.23 43.90 -6.73
N SER A 333 31.87 43.78 -8.00
CA SER A 333 30.89 42.95 -8.69
C SER A 333 31.11 41.43 -8.55
N ALA A 334 31.25 40.90 -7.35
CA ALA A 334 31.30 39.45 -7.16
C ALA A 334 29.88 38.87 -7.33
N ASP A 335 29.63 38.22 -8.47
CA ASP A 335 28.51 37.29 -8.66
C ASP A 335 28.43 36.32 -7.45
N LEU A 336 27.26 35.71 -7.20
CA LEU A 336 27.09 34.68 -6.16
C LEU A 336 27.99 33.42 -6.33
N GLY A 337 28.92 33.42 -7.29
CA GLY A 337 29.80 32.31 -7.63
C GLY A 337 29.09 31.27 -8.51
N SER A 338 29.71 30.10 -8.69
CA SER A 338 29.21 29.01 -9.55
C SER A 338 28.01 28.23 -8.98
N GLY A 339 27.21 28.82 -8.07
CA GLY A 339 25.98 28.25 -7.51
C GLY A 339 26.18 27.07 -6.55
N SER A 340 26.91 26.03 -6.95
CA SER A 340 27.00 24.74 -6.25
C SER A 340 27.48 24.82 -4.79
N SER A 341 28.36 25.76 -4.45
CA SER A 341 28.83 25.95 -3.06
C SER A 341 27.79 26.57 -2.13
N LEU A 342 26.71 27.13 -2.68
CA LEU A 342 25.64 27.77 -1.90
C LEU A 342 24.58 26.78 -1.42
N PHE A 343 24.66 25.53 -1.86
CA PHE A 343 23.68 24.49 -1.54
C PHE A 343 24.27 23.42 -0.61
N VAL A 344 23.40 22.69 0.09
CA VAL A 344 23.72 21.48 0.84
C VAL A 344 22.84 20.32 0.36
N GLY A 345 23.42 19.13 0.28
CA GLY A 345 22.73 17.93 -0.18
C GLY A 345 22.42 17.94 -1.68
N GLU A 346 21.79 16.86 -2.14
CA GLU A 346 21.26 16.76 -3.50
C GLU A 346 19.95 17.54 -3.62
N GLY A 347 19.76 18.22 -4.75
CA GLY A 347 18.51 18.93 -5.05
C GLY A 347 17.41 17.97 -5.47
N LEU A 348 16.16 18.31 -5.19
CA LEU A 348 15.00 17.64 -5.76
C LEU A 348 14.84 18.08 -7.21
N THR A 349 14.72 17.11 -8.11
CA THR A 349 14.61 17.32 -9.55
C THR A 349 13.24 16.92 -10.08
N LYS A 350 12.86 17.51 -11.23
CA LYS A 350 11.76 17.06 -12.10
C LYS A 350 12.28 16.92 -13.52
N ASN A 351 11.85 15.90 -14.25
CA ASN A 351 12.32 15.69 -15.61
C ASN A 351 11.82 16.77 -16.57
N SER A 352 10.66 17.38 -16.31
CA SER A 352 10.22 18.54 -17.07
C SER A 352 9.66 19.68 -16.23
N VAL A 353 9.89 20.89 -16.74
CA VAL A 353 9.32 22.16 -16.29
C VAL A 353 8.63 22.79 -17.50
N PHE A 354 7.39 23.26 -17.36
CA PHE A 354 6.61 23.71 -18.50
C PHE A 354 5.93 25.05 -18.29
N VAL A 355 5.65 25.72 -19.41
CA VAL A 355 5.07 27.06 -19.47
C VAL A 355 3.87 27.04 -20.41
N ASN A 356 2.69 27.29 -19.87
CA ASN A 356 1.49 27.54 -20.65
C ASN A 356 1.42 29.02 -21.04
N LEU A 357 1.11 29.28 -22.31
CA LEU A 357 1.06 30.62 -22.89
C LEU A 357 -0.39 31.04 -23.13
N GLU A 358 -0.70 32.30 -22.82
CA GLU A 358 -2.01 32.90 -23.04
C GLU A 358 -1.87 34.29 -23.70
N GLU A 359 -2.72 34.60 -24.66
CA GLU A 359 -2.77 35.87 -25.40
C GLU A 359 -4.22 36.39 -25.39
N GLY A 360 -4.49 37.41 -24.57
CA GLY A 360 -5.85 37.85 -24.28
C GLY A 360 -6.73 36.73 -23.70
N ASP A 361 -7.82 36.39 -24.40
CA ASP A 361 -8.71 35.26 -24.04
C ASP A 361 -8.25 33.92 -24.66
N ASN A 362 -7.20 33.92 -25.49
CA ASN A 362 -6.68 32.72 -26.14
C ASN A 362 -5.71 31.98 -25.22
N LYS A 363 -5.78 30.65 -25.21
CA LYS A 363 -4.87 29.76 -24.47
C LYS A 363 -3.62 29.39 -25.27
N TYR A 364 -3.10 30.31 -26.07
CA TYR A 364 -1.87 30.18 -26.85
C TYR A 364 -1.32 31.57 -27.19
N ALA A 365 -0.03 31.65 -27.51
CA ALA A 365 0.61 32.82 -28.09
C ALA A 365 0.73 32.68 -29.62
N THR A 366 0.39 33.75 -30.35
CA THR A 366 0.45 33.80 -31.81
C THR A 366 1.77 34.42 -32.27
N VAL A 367 2.65 33.61 -32.86
CA VAL A 367 3.92 34.11 -33.41
C VAL A 367 3.73 34.46 -34.89
N THR A 368 3.58 35.75 -35.18
CA THR A 368 3.46 36.27 -36.54
C THR A 368 4.80 36.75 -37.10
N LYS A 369 4.78 37.19 -38.36
CA LYS A 369 5.98 37.62 -39.07
C LYS A 369 6.56 38.89 -38.44
N ASP A 370 7.87 38.90 -38.19
CA ASP A 370 8.63 40.02 -37.62
C ASP A 370 8.27 40.33 -36.15
N GLU A 371 7.42 39.52 -35.50
CA GLU A 371 7.16 39.54 -34.06
C GLU A 371 8.02 38.52 -33.32
N ILE A 372 8.33 38.82 -32.05
CA ILE A 372 9.21 38.00 -31.20
C ILE A 372 8.48 37.74 -29.90
N GLU A 373 8.14 36.47 -29.67
CA GLU A 373 7.60 36.03 -28.38
C GLU A 373 8.73 35.52 -27.50
N THR A 374 8.85 36.06 -26.29
CA THR A 374 9.93 35.71 -25.35
C THR A 374 9.34 35.08 -24.10
N VAL A 375 9.68 33.82 -23.86
CA VAL A 375 9.25 33.05 -22.69
C VAL A 375 10.46 32.85 -21.78
N VAL A 376 10.40 33.31 -20.54
CA VAL A 376 11.50 33.19 -19.57
C VAL A 376 10.94 32.79 -18.21
N ILE A 377 11.58 31.80 -17.58
CA ILE A 377 11.24 31.30 -16.25
C ILE A 377 12.47 31.28 -15.33
N PRO A 378 12.29 31.46 -14.01
CA PRO A 378 13.36 31.24 -13.04
C PRO A 378 13.62 29.74 -12.87
N VAL A 379 14.91 29.38 -12.82
CA VAL A 379 15.37 28.01 -12.56
C VAL A 379 16.59 28.05 -11.62
N LEU A 380 16.67 27.14 -10.66
CA LEU A 380 17.79 27.07 -9.72
C LEU A 380 19.10 26.77 -10.49
N PRO A 381 20.24 27.38 -10.10
CA PRO A 381 21.53 27.19 -10.75
C PRO A 381 21.94 25.72 -10.86
N GLN A 382 22.24 25.27 -12.08
CA GLN A 382 22.60 23.88 -12.40
C GLN A 382 23.20 23.79 -13.80
N THR A 383 23.80 22.64 -14.12
CA THR A 383 24.21 22.30 -15.49
C THR A 383 23.39 21.11 -15.97
N ILE A 384 22.75 21.23 -17.14
CA ILE A 384 21.84 20.25 -17.74
C ILE A 384 22.34 19.92 -19.14
N ASP A 385 23.09 18.83 -19.26
CA ASP A 385 23.76 18.47 -20.52
C ASP A 385 22.81 17.89 -21.58
N ASP A 386 21.71 17.29 -21.12
CA ASP A 386 20.71 16.55 -21.91
C ASP A 386 19.40 17.32 -22.10
N LEU A 387 19.43 18.64 -21.90
CA LEU A 387 18.26 19.50 -22.02
C LEU A 387 17.67 19.44 -23.43
N MET A 388 16.36 19.29 -23.51
CA MET A 388 15.55 19.37 -24.72
C MET A 388 14.46 20.43 -24.53
N ILE A 389 14.01 21.02 -25.63
CA ILE A 389 12.90 21.98 -25.63
C ILE A 389 11.80 21.39 -26.50
N VAL A 390 10.61 21.22 -25.94
CA VAL A 390 9.43 20.74 -26.66
C VAL A 390 8.43 21.88 -26.78
N LEU A 391 8.02 22.19 -28.01
CA LEU A 391 6.98 23.15 -28.31
C LEU A 391 5.69 22.41 -28.61
N VAL A 392 4.60 22.81 -27.98
CA VAL A 392 3.24 22.28 -28.21
C VAL A 392 2.40 23.39 -28.82
N ASN A 393 1.80 23.14 -29.98
CA ASN A 393 0.94 24.11 -30.65
C ASN A 393 -0.53 24.05 -30.14
N ASP A 394 -1.38 24.96 -30.61
CA ASP A 394 -2.82 25.01 -30.30
C ASP A 394 -3.61 23.73 -30.70
N LYS A 395 -3.03 22.91 -31.57
CA LYS A 395 -3.56 21.59 -31.98
C LYS A 395 -3.01 20.44 -31.13
N ASP A 396 -2.21 20.70 -30.09
CA ASP A 396 -1.42 19.71 -29.30
C ASP A 396 -0.50 18.83 -30.17
N GLN A 397 -0.05 19.37 -31.30
CA GLN A 397 1.04 18.79 -32.06
C GLN A 397 2.36 19.31 -31.51
N THR A 398 3.40 18.50 -31.59
CA THR A 398 4.65 18.78 -30.90
C THR A 398 5.83 18.89 -31.85
N TYR A 399 6.80 19.69 -31.42
CA TYR A 399 8.09 19.82 -32.07
C TYR A 399 9.19 19.83 -31.02
N THR A 400 10.10 18.86 -31.11
CA THR A 400 11.19 18.68 -30.15
C THR A 400 12.50 19.17 -30.73
N ILE A 401 13.15 20.08 -30.00
CA ILE A 401 14.53 20.51 -30.21
C ILE A 401 15.43 19.65 -29.33
N THR A 402 16.33 18.89 -29.94
CA THR A 402 17.22 17.96 -29.23
C THR A 402 18.37 18.68 -28.52
N SER A 403 18.99 18.02 -27.55
CA SER A 403 20.13 18.53 -26.78
C SER A 403 21.33 18.93 -27.64
N GLU A 404 21.54 18.32 -28.80
CA GLU A 404 22.64 18.67 -29.72
C GLU A 404 22.36 19.96 -30.48
N ALA A 405 21.09 20.31 -30.72
CA ALA A 405 20.68 21.52 -31.41
C ALA A 405 20.70 22.77 -30.51
N ILE A 406 20.73 22.57 -29.19
CA ILE A 406 20.82 23.64 -28.20
C ILE A 406 22.27 24.10 -28.02
N ALA A 407 22.54 25.38 -28.31
CA ALA A 407 23.88 25.98 -28.25
C ALA A 407 24.51 25.99 -26.83
N ASP A 408 25.85 25.98 -26.77
CA ASP A 408 26.71 25.82 -25.57
C ASP A 408 26.51 26.84 -24.41
N GLY A 409 25.64 27.83 -24.52
CA GLY A 409 25.31 28.78 -23.44
C GLY A 409 24.04 28.45 -22.64
N VAL A 410 23.17 27.61 -23.19
CA VAL A 410 21.83 27.37 -22.64
C VAL A 410 21.88 26.29 -21.54
N LYS A 411 22.84 25.36 -21.61
CA LYS A 411 22.96 24.20 -20.72
C LYS A 411 23.46 24.50 -19.31
N THR A 412 24.11 25.64 -19.08
CA THR A 412 24.62 26.02 -17.76
C THR A 412 23.88 27.23 -17.23
N ILE A 413 23.13 27.02 -16.15
CA ILE A 413 22.31 28.02 -15.47
C ILE A 413 23.12 28.56 -14.29
N GLN A 414 23.46 29.85 -14.33
CA GLN A 414 24.21 30.52 -13.27
C GLN A 414 23.31 31.54 -12.56
N PRO A 415 23.60 31.84 -11.27
CA PRO A 415 22.86 32.88 -10.56
C PRO A 415 22.84 34.19 -11.34
N ASN A 416 21.66 34.79 -11.46
CA ASN A 416 21.44 36.09 -12.11
C ASN A 416 21.86 36.16 -13.61
N LYS A 417 21.87 35.03 -14.33
CA LYS A 417 22.15 34.99 -15.78
C LYS A 417 21.04 34.33 -16.57
N ALA A 418 20.74 34.88 -17.75
CA ALA A 418 19.90 34.23 -18.76
C ALA A 418 20.64 33.20 -19.59
N SER A 419 19.94 32.11 -19.82
CA SER A 419 20.19 31.08 -20.81
C SER A 419 18.96 31.02 -21.73
N ILE A 420 18.96 31.85 -22.78
CA ILE A 420 17.83 31.97 -23.71
C ILE A 420 18.20 31.39 -25.08
N HIS A 421 17.38 30.47 -25.58
CA HIS A 421 17.55 29.87 -26.91
C HIS A 421 16.60 30.51 -27.93
N SER A 422 17.10 30.90 -29.11
CA SER A 422 16.25 31.44 -30.19
C SER A 422 15.80 30.31 -31.12
N ILE A 423 14.50 30.24 -31.40
CA ILE A 423 13.87 29.24 -32.27
C ILE A 423 13.08 29.97 -33.36
N ASP A 424 13.41 29.69 -34.62
CA ASP A 424 12.65 30.17 -35.77
C ASP A 424 11.65 29.10 -36.24
N LEU A 425 10.37 29.45 -36.24
CA LEU A 425 9.26 28.54 -36.53
C LEU A 425 9.02 28.30 -38.03
N LYS A 426 9.73 29.00 -38.92
CA LYS A 426 9.51 28.94 -40.38
C LYS A 426 9.57 27.53 -40.99
N ASP A 427 10.49 26.69 -40.55
CA ASP A 427 10.71 25.34 -41.09
C ASP A 427 10.26 24.24 -40.09
N VAL A 428 9.53 24.63 -39.04
CA VAL A 428 9.08 23.70 -38.00
C VAL A 428 7.89 22.88 -38.50
N VAL A 429 8.03 21.56 -38.42
CA VAL A 429 6.97 20.60 -38.74
C VAL A 429 6.50 19.96 -37.45
N PHE A 430 5.34 20.39 -36.95
CA PHE A 430 4.71 19.78 -35.79
C PHE A 430 4.16 18.39 -36.14
N LYS A 431 4.41 17.43 -35.26
CA LYS A 431 3.96 16.04 -35.39
C LYS A 431 2.84 15.73 -34.40
N ASN A 432 2.04 14.72 -34.72
CA ASN A 432 1.05 14.18 -33.80
C ASN A 432 1.73 13.23 -32.78
N GLU A 433 2.67 13.75 -31.99
CA GLU A 433 3.29 13.05 -30.86
C GLU A 433 2.78 13.73 -29.57
N TYR A 434 2.16 12.99 -28.66
CA TYR A 434 1.50 13.58 -27.50
C TYR A 434 2.45 13.61 -26.30
N MET A 435 2.90 14.80 -25.94
CA MET A 435 3.85 15.03 -24.84
C MET A 435 3.09 15.42 -23.58
N VAL A 436 3.22 14.61 -22.53
CA VAL A 436 2.40 14.69 -21.31
C VAL A 436 3.28 15.00 -20.11
N VAL A 437 2.89 16.01 -19.33
CA VAL A 437 3.63 16.51 -18.16
C VAL A 437 2.82 16.43 -16.85
N ASP A 438 1.50 16.26 -16.96
CA ASP A 438 0.53 16.32 -15.86
C ASP A 438 -0.79 15.61 -16.21
N GLU A 439 -1.75 15.59 -15.26
CA GLU A 439 -3.10 15.02 -15.47
C GLU A 439 -3.82 15.68 -16.66
N ALA A 440 -3.78 17.02 -16.76
CA ALA A 440 -4.53 17.76 -17.77
C ALA A 440 -4.04 17.47 -19.20
N SER A 441 -2.73 17.41 -19.41
CA SER A 441 -2.13 17.04 -20.69
C SER A 441 -2.35 15.58 -21.03
N PHE A 442 -2.36 14.67 -20.04
CA PHE A 442 -2.70 13.26 -20.25
C PHE A 442 -4.14 13.08 -20.73
N ILE A 443 -5.09 13.70 -20.04
CA ILE A 443 -6.51 13.68 -20.41
C ILE A 443 -6.73 14.31 -21.79
N SER A 444 -6.05 15.43 -22.09
CA SER A 444 -6.12 16.07 -23.41
C SER A 444 -5.59 15.14 -24.51
N ALA A 445 -4.45 14.47 -24.28
CA ALA A 445 -3.85 13.55 -25.24
C ALA A 445 -4.79 12.39 -25.56
N MET A 446 -5.33 11.72 -24.53
CA MET A 446 -6.28 10.63 -24.70
C MET A 446 -7.54 11.05 -25.45
N ALA A 447 -8.12 12.22 -25.12
CA ALA A 447 -9.29 12.76 -25.79
C ALA A 447 -9.03 13.06 -27.27
N LYS A 448 -7.84 13.58 -27.61
CA LYS A 448 -7.46 13.90 -28.98
C LYS A 448 -7.19 12.66 -29.83
N ILE A 449 -6.53 11.65 -29.25
CA ILE A 449 -6.34 10.36 -29.94
C ILE A 449 -7.70 9.73 -30.22
N TYR A 450 -8.62 9.75 -29.25
CA TYR A 450 -9.96 9.20 -29.45
C TYR A 450 -10.71 9.86 -30.62
N ALA A 451 -10.61 11.19 -30.73
CA ALA A 451 -11.29 11.96 -31.76
C ALA A 451 -10.60 11.89 -33.14
N ASN A 452 -9.28 12.01 -33.18
CA ASN A 452 -8.51 12.31 -34.40
C ASN A 452 -7.24 11.46 -34.58
N GLY A 453 -6.95 10.52 -33.68
CA GLY A 453 -5.75 9.68 -33.74
C GLY A 453 -5.70 8.79 -34.99
N SER A 454 -4.49 8.35 -35.35
CA SER A 454 -4.29 7.44 -36.48
C SER A 454 -5.08 6.15 -36.27
N ALA A 455 -5.73 5.68 -37.33
CA ALA A 455 -6.47 4.41 -37.34
C ALA A 455 -5.60 3.21 -37.70
N THR A 456 -4.41 3.45 -38.26
CA THR A 456 -3.51 2.42 -38.80
C THR A 456 -2.17 2.38 -38.10
N ASP A 457 -1.75 3.50 -37.51
CA ASP A 457 -0.49 3.61 -36.78
C ASP A 457 -0.78 3.70 -35.28
N VAL A 458 0.16 3.21 -34.48
CA VAL A 458 0.11 3.33 -33.02
C VAL A 458 0.28 4.81 -32.64
N ASN A 459 -0.62 5.33 -31.82
CA ASN A 459 -0.54 6.69 -31.29
C ASN A 459 0.32 6.67 -30.03
N THR A 460 1.39 7.45 -29.99
CA THR A 460 2.31 7.47 -28.84
C THR A 460 2.00 8.62 -27.89
N ILE A 461 1.85 8.30 -26.61
CA ILE A 461 1.84 9.24 -25.50
C ILE A 461 3.20 9.12 -24.79
N GLN A 462 3.97 10.20 -24.76
CA GLN A 462 5.25 10.28 -24.08
C GLN A 462 5.07 11.00 -22.74
N LEU A 463 5.31 10.30 -21.63
CA LEU A 463 5.35 10.92 -20.30
C LEU A 463 6.71 11.60 -20.09
N LEU A 464 6.68 12.91 -19.88
CA LEU A 464 7.85 13.76 -19.59
C LEU A 464 8.00 14.05 -18.08
N ASN A 465 7.05 13.61 -17.26
CA ASN A 465 7.02 13.65 -15.81
C ASN A 465 6.18 12.47 -15.29
N ASN A 466 6.28 12.18 -13.99
CA ASN A 466 5.29 11.32 -13.33
C ASN A 466 3.91 11.97 -13.45
N VAL A 467 2.93 11.20 -13.91
CA VAL A 467 1.54 11.65 -14.04
C VAL A 467 0.74 11.02 -12.91
N ARG A 468 0.12 11.86 -12.08
CA ARG A 468 -0.78 11.44 -11.02
C ARG A 468 -2.21 11.87 -11.38
N LEU A 469 -3.11 10.90 -11.47
CA LEU A 469 -4.53 11.10 -11.74
C LEU A 469 -5.26 11.26 -10.39
N GLU A 470 -5.61 12.50 -10.06
CA GLU A 470 -6.15 12.96 -8.78
C GLU A 470 -7.60 13.43 -8.87
N SER A 471 -8.05 13.89 -10.05
CA SER A 471 -9.29 14.64 -10.16
C SER A 471 -10.02 14.43 -11.49
N VAL A 472 -9.86 13.26 -12.09
CA VAL A 472 -10.50 12.92 -13.38
C VAL A 472 -12.01 12.75 -13.20
N ASN A 473 -12.78 13.75 -13.62
CA ASN A 473 -14.24 13.70 -13.66
C ASN A 473 -14.79 14.69 -14.72
N ALA A 474 -16.09 14.57 -15.01
CA ALA A 474 -16.76 15.42 -15.99
C ALA A 474 -16.90 16.90 -15.55
N GLU A 475 -16.83 17.21 -14.26
CA GLU A 475 -16.86 18.60 -13.78
C GLU A 475 -15.56 19.34 -14.11
N ASN A 476 -14.42 18.65 -13.97
CA ASN A 476 -13.09 19.20 -14.19
C ASN A 476 -12.69 19.22 -15.68
N TYR A 477 -13.11 18.23 -16.46
CA TYR A 477 -12.69 18.08 -17.87
C TYR A 477 -13.84 18.17 -18.88
N GLY A 478 -15.09 18.37 -18.44
CA GLY A 478 -16.28 18.44 -19.28
C GLY A 478 -16.81 17.06 -19.74
N ASP A 479 -17.99 17.05 -20.35
CA ASP A 479 -18.53 15.90 -21.11
C ASP A 479 -17.79 15.73 -22.45
N LEU A 480 -16.46 15.59 -22.39
CA LEU A 480 -15.72 15.07 -23.52
C LEU A 480 -16.27 13.67 -23.79
N ASN A 481 -16.61 13.33 -25.04
CA ASN A 481 -17.09 11.98 -25.41
C ASN A 481 -16.18 10.82 -24.95
N TYR A 482 -14.98 11.16 -24.49
CA TYR A 482 -13.93 10.33 -23.90
C TYR A 482 -14.05 10.12 -22.38
N ILE A 483 -14.38 11.16 -21.58
CA ILE A 483 -14.62 11.06 -20.13
C ILE A 483 -16.12 10.90 -19.94
N GLY A 484 -16.58 9.65 -20.00
CA GLY A 484 -17.99 9.35 -19.79
C GLY A 484 -18.41 9.42 -18.32
N ASN A 485 -19.68 9.10 -18.06
CA ASN A 485 -20.18 8.85 -16.71
C ASN A 485 -19.26 7.86 -15.97
N PHE A 486 -19.06 8.08 -14.67
CA PHE A 486 -18.25 7.23 -13.79
C PHE A 486 -16.74 7.23 -14.11
N GLN A 487 -16.19 8.40 -14.48
CA GLN A 487 -14.73 8.61 -14.59
C GLN A 487 -14.09 7.60 -15.56
N THR A 488 -14.80 7.33 -16.67
CA THR A 488 -14.41 6.33 -17.67
C THR A 488 -13.60 6.96 -18.78
N LEU A 489 -12.38 6.46 -18.98
CA LEU A 489 -11.49 6.77 -20.09
C LEU A 489 -11.72 5.79 -21.24
N PHE A 490 -12.33 6.28 -22.33
CA PHE A 490 -12.54 5.46 -23.52
C PHE A 490 -11.35 5.50 -24.49
N PHE A 491 -11.01 4.39 -25.12
CA PHE A 491 -10.09 4.37 -26.26
C PHE A 491 -10.69 3.59 -27.43
N ASN A 492 -10.33 3.97 -28.66
CA ASN A 492 -10.83 3.35 -29.89
C ASN A 492 -9.74 3.17 -30.96
N LYS A 493 -8.48 3.54 -30.63
CA LYS A 493 -7.27 3.45 -31.45
C LYS A 493 -6.18 2.71 -30.67
N ASP A 494 -5.16 2.26 -31.36
CA ASP A 494 -3.95 1.75 -30.72
C ASP A 494 -3.20 2.91 -30.06
N ILE A 495 -2.86 2.74 -28.79
CA ILE A 495 -2.15 3.72 -27.96
C ILE A 495 -0.97 3.04 -27.30
N ASN A 496 0.19 3.67 -27.33
CA ASN A 496 1.36 3.26 -26.56
C ASN A 496 1.77 4.42 -25.62
N ILE A 497 1.81 4.16 -24.32
CA ILE A 497 2.25 5.11 -23.29
C ILE A 497 3.67 4.73 -22.88
N ILE A 498 4.64 5.60 -23.12
CA ILE A 498 6.07 5.35 -22.87
C ILE A 498 6.70 6.53 -22.11
N SER A 499 7.91 6.30 -21.59
CA SER A 499 8.78 7.36 -21.10
C SER A 499 10.26 7.06 -21.40
N ASP A 500 11.11 8.10 -21.47
CA ASP A 500 12.57 7.93 -21.61
C ASP A 500 13.28 7.81 -20.26
N PHE A 501 12.52 7.86 -19.16
CA PHE A 501 12.97 7.66 -17.78
C PHE A 501 11.93 6.80 -17.04
N ASP A 502 12.22 6.43 -15.79
CA ASP A 502 11.34 5.59 -14.97
C ASP A 502 10.12 6.40 -14.47
N ALA A 503 9.27 6.86 -15.40
CA ALA A 503 8.06 7.59 -15.11
C ALA A 503 6.96 6.66 -14.59
N THR A 504 6.07 7.21 -13.76
CA THR A 504 4.93 6.48 -13.22
C THR A 504 3.61 7.10 -13.69
N LEU A 505 2.63 6.25 -14.02
CA LEU A 505 1.22 6.61 -14.11
C LEU A 505 0.51 6.19 -12.83
N THR A 506 0.17 7.16 -11.99
CA THR A 506 -0.38 6.93 -10.65
C THR A 506 -1.87 7.23 -10.60
N ILE A 507 -2.66 6.32 -10.03
CA ILE A 507 -4.06 6.55 -9.64
C ILE A 507 -4.07 6.94 -8.17
N ALA A 508 -4.46 8.18 -7.88
CA ALA A 508 -4.40 8.75 -6.54
C ALA A 508 -5.39 8.11 -5.55
N GLU A 509 -5.10 8.24 -4.26
CA GLU A 509 -6.06 7.94 -3.18
C GLU A 509 -7.40 8.66 -3.43
N GLY A 510 -8.52 7.94 -3.26
CA GLY A 510 -9.88 8.44 -3.52
C GLY A 510 -10.28 8.61 -4.98
N GLN A 511 -9.36 8.48 -5.94
CA GLN A 511 -9.68 8.54 -7.36
C GLN A 511 -10.13 7.16 -7.88
N TYR A 512 -11.16 7.17 -8.73
CA TYR A 512 -11.61 6.00 -9.46
C TYR A 512 -11.42 6.20 -10.95
N ILE A 513 -10.84 5.22 -11.64
CA ILE A 513 -10.67 5.26 -13.08
C ILE A 513 -11.19 3.95 -13.69
N ASN A 514 -12.04 4.09 -14.71
CA ASN A 514 -12.34 2.99 -15.62
C ASN A 514 -11.58 3.18 -16.92
N ILE A 515 -10.88 2.16 -17.41
CA ILE A 515 -10.36 2.13 -18.78
C ILE A 515 -11.24 1.21 -19.61
N LYS A 516 -11.82 1.73 -20.70
CA LYS A 516 -12.71 0.97 -21.60
C LYS A 516 -12.37 1.13 -23.07
N SER A 517 -12.44 0.03 -23.81
CA SER A 517 -12.36 0.08 -25.28
C SER A 517 -13.75 0.25 -25.93
N ASP A 518 -13.83 1.09 -26.97
CA ASP A 518 -14.97 1.22 -27.89
C ASP A 518 -14.71 0.53 -29.26
N ASN A 519 -13.56 -0.14 -29.40
CA ASN A 519 -13.14 -0.82 -30.62
C ASN A 519 -12.46 -2.17 -30.32
N ASN A 520 -12.96 -3.26 -30.90
CA ASN A 520 -12.48 -4.62 -30.62
C ASN A 520 -11.03 -4.86 -31.07
N ASP A 521 -10.55 -4.05 -32.01
CA ASP A 521 -9.21 -4.19 -32.57
C ASP A 521 -8.20 -3.24 -31.90
N ALA A 522 -8.67 -2.26 -31.11
CA ALA A 522 -7.80 -1.29 -30.46
C ALA A 522 -7.07 -1.91 -29.26
N LYS A 523 -5.78 -1.61 -29.13
CA LYS A 523 -4.91 -2.00 -28.01
C LYS A 523 -4.39 -0.77 -27.25
N LEU A 524 -4.42 -0.81 -25.93
CA LEU A 524 -3.70 0.14 -25.07
C LEU A 524 -2.47 -0.56 -24.48
N ASP A 525 -1.29 -0.04 -24.77
CA ASP A 525 -0.01 -0.50 -24.24
C ASP A 525 0.51 0.55 -23.24
N ILE A 526 0.77 0.14 -22.01
CA ILE A 526 1.25 1.00 -20.92
C ILE A 526 2.65 0.51 -20.50
N ASP A 527 3.65 1.06 -21.16
CA ASP A 527 5.08 0.77 -21.00
C ASP A 527 5.72 1.78 -20.02
N VAL A 528 5.03 1.97 -18.88
CA VAL A 528 5.45 2.76 -17.71
C VAL A 528 4.88 2.09 -16.46
N ASP A 529 5.48 2.36 -15.30
CA ASP A 529 5.00 1.80 -14.04
C ASP A 529 3.61 2.35 -13.68
N VAL A 530 2.64 1.46 -13.47
CA VAL A 530 1.30 1.82 -13.00
C VAL A 530 1.23 1.65 -11.49
N ILE A 531 0.93 2.73 -10.77
CA ILE A 531 0.80 2.73 -9.32
C ILE A 531 -0.65 3.02 -8.95
N ILE A 532 -1.27 2.17 -8.15
CA ILE A 532 -2.60 2.40 -7.58
C ILE A 532 -2.40 2.64 -6.10
N GLU A 533 -2.58 3.88 -5.66
CA GLU A 533 -2.31 4.27 -4.29
C GLU A 533 -3.26 3.60 -3.29
N GLY A 534 -2.74 3.32 -2.09
CA GLY A 534 -3.55 2.94 -0.95
C GLY A 534 -4.24 4.15 -0.34
N MET A 535 -4.50 4.11 0.96
CA MET A 535 -5.18 5.22 1.67
C MET A 535 -4.23 6.33 2.13
N GLY A 536 -2.91 6.15 1.99
CA GLY A 536 -1.94 7.13 2.43
C GLY A 536 -2.03 7.53 3.92
N CYS A 537 -1.26 8.55 4.30
CA CYS A 537 -1.24 9.06 5.67
C CYS A 537 -2.56 9.78 6.05
N CYS A 538 -3.21 10.43 5.09
CA CYS A 538 -4.38 11.29 5.34
C CYS A 538 -5.65 10.89 4.55
N GLY A 539 -5.55 9.98 3.58
CA GLY A 539 -6.69 9.55 2.77
C GLY A 539 -7.73 8.73 3.53
N LEU A 540 -8.96 8.81 3.03
CA LEU A 540 -10.14 8.08 3.54
C LEU A 540 -10.53 6.89 2.64
N GLU A 541 -10.09 6.90 1.38
CA GLU A 541 -10.39 5.90 0.37
C GLU A 541 -9.11 5.57 -0.42
N VAL A 542 -9.04 4.36 -0.96
CA VAL A 542 -7.94 3.91 -1.83
C VAL A 542 -8.12 4.40 -3.27
N GLY A 543 -7.05 4.42 -4.05
CA GLY A 543 -7.14 4.50 -5.50
C GLY A 543 -7.78 3.24 -6.08
N LYS A 544 -8.62 3.39 -7.11
CA LYS A 544 -9.36 2.28 -7.74
C LYS A 544 -9.15 2.34 -9.25
N LEU A 545 -8.58 1.27 -9.83
CA LEU A 545 -8.45 1.11 -11.28
C LEU A 545 -9.26 -0.09 -11.75
N ALA A 546 -10.17 0.13 -12.69
CA ALA A 546 -10.93 -0.92 -13.34
C ALA A 546 -10.68 -0.95 -14.84
N ILE A 547 -10.31 -2.11 -15.36
CA ILE A 547 -10.06 -2.35 -16.78
C ILE A 547 -11.15 -3.27 -17.31
N GLY A 548 -11.87 -2.80 -18.32
CA GLY A 548 -13.00 -3.54 -18.90
C GLY A 548 -13.33 -3.07 -20.31
N GLY A 549 -14.37 -3.64 -20.89
CA GLY A 549 -14.88 -3.30 -22.22
C GLY A 549 -16.19 -2.55 -22.12
N LYS A 550 -16.48 -1.68 -23.08
CA LYS A 550 -17.86 -1.23 -23.31
C LYS A 550 -18.72 -2.44 -23.70
N GLN A 551 -20.01 -2.41 -23.41
CA GLN A 551 -20.92 -3.50 -23.79
C GLN A 551 -20.82 -3.81 -25.30
N GLY A 552 -20.64 -5.09 -25.63
CA GLY A 552 -20.44 -5.59 -27.00
C GLY A 552 -19.04 -5.33 -27.55
N LYS A 553 -18.07 -4.97 -26.71
CA LYS A 553 -16.68 -4.67 -27.11
C LYS A 553 -15.67 -5.50 -26.35
N ILE A 554 -14.54 -5.76 -27.00
CA ILE A 554 -13.37 -6.42 -26.41
C ILE A 554 -12.34 -5.35 -26.05
N VAL A 555 -11.85 -5.37 -24.82
CA VAL A 555 -10.73 -4.53 -24.37
C VAL A 555 -9.42 -5.30 -24.45
N LYS A 556 -8.36 -4.65 -24.94
CA LYS A 556 -7.00 -5.20 -24.98
C LYS A 556 -6.05 -4.24 -24.30
N VAL A 557 -5.43 -4.67 -23.19
CA VAL A 557 -4.49 -3.84 -22.41
C VAL A 557 -3.25 -4.63 -22.06
N ASP A 558 -2.09 -4.08 -22.38
CA ASP A 558 -0.80 -4.57 -21.92
C ASP A 558 -0.19 -3.56 -20.94
N MET A 559 0.38 -4.05 -19.83
CA MET A 559 1.08 -3.26 -18.83
C MET A 559 2.40 -3.95 -18.46
N GLU A 560 3.49 -3.21 -18.30
CA GLU A 560 4.76 -3.82 -17.88
C GLU A 560 4.76 -4.10 -16.37
N ASN A 561 4.78 -3.07 -15.53
CA ASN A 561 4.79 -3.20 -14.08
C ASN A 561 3.56 -2.53 -13.45
N VAL A 562 2.92 -3.25 -12.53
CA VAL A 562 1.77 -2.76 -11.77
C VAL A 562 2.02 -2.94 -10.29
N VAL A 563 1.96 -1.85 -9.53
CA VAL A 563 1.99 -1.86 -8.06
C VAL A 563 0.62 -1.45 -7.53
N ASN A 564 -0.10 -2.42 -6.98
CA ASN A 564 -1.42 -2.22 -6.42
C ASN A 564 -1.38 -2.13 -4.89
N HIS A 565 -1.49 -0.92 -4.36
CA HIS A 565 -1.76 -0.65 -2.96
C HIS A 565 -3.25 -0.42 -2.67
N GLY A 566 -4.02 -0.01 -3.68
CA GLY A 566 -5.47 0.16 -3.60
C GLY A 566 -6.24 -1.05 -4.13
N ALA A 567 -7.15 -0.80 -5.07
CA ALA A 567 -7.96 -1.83 -5.72
C ALA A 567 -7.77 -1.85 -7.24
N LEU A 568 -7.48 -3.05 -7.78
CA LEU A 568 -7.33 -3.31 -9.20
C LEU A 568 -8.36 -4.33 -9.66
N LEU A 569 -9.19 -3.96 -10.63
CA LEU A 569 -10.21 -4.81 -11.21
C LEU A 569 -9.85 -5.10 -12.68
N LEU A 570 -9.56 -6.35 -13.00
CA LEU A 570 -9.20 -6.80 -14.33
C LEU A 570 -10.37 -7.58 -14.94
N GLY A 571 -10.80 -7.19 -16.14
CA GLY A 571 -11.87 -7.87 -16.86
C GLY A 571 -13.28 -7.47 -16.41
N ASN A 572 -13.48 -6.24 -15.95
CA ASN A 572 -14.80 -5.76 -15.51
C ASN A 572 -15.74 -5.51 -16.72
N VAL A 573 -16.20 -6.58 -17.38
CA VAL A 573 -16.96 -6.57 -18.66
C VAL A 573 -18.39 -7.09 -18.50
N THR A 574 -19.38 -6.38 -19.07
CA THR A 574 -20.81 -6.74 -19.02
C THR A 574 -21.42 -6.95 -20.41
N GLY A 575 -22.27 -7.98 -20.57
CA GLY A 575 -23.17 -8.16 -21.72
C GLY A 575 -22.58 -8.93 -22.90
N ASP A 576 -23.45 -9.46 -23.75
CA ASP A 576 -23.11 -10.38 -24.85
C ASP A 576 -22.02 -9.82 -25.79
N ASN A 577 -21.10 -10.69 -26.24
CA ASN A 577 -19.97 -10.37 -27.11
C ASN A 577 -18.97 -9.34 -26.56
N SER A 578 -19.00 -9.06 -25.25
CA SER A 578 -17.95 -8.29 -24.59
C SER A 578 -16.80 -9.22 -24.19
N GLY A 579 -15.60 -8.67 -23.97
CA GLY A 579 -14.50 -9.46 -23.43
C GLY A 579 -13.29 -8.62 -23.04
N ALA A 580 -12.30 -9.27 -22.45
CA ALA A 580 -11.05 -8.63 -22.06
C ALA A 580 -9.86 -9.55 -22.34
N GLU A 581 -8.80 -9.00 -22.92
CA GLU A 581 -7.47 -9.61 -23.05
C GLU A 581 -6.49 -8.67 -22.34
N ILE A 582 -5.98 -9.09 -21.19
CA ILE A 582 -5.11 -8.24 -20.35
C ILE A 582 -3.79 -8.96 -20.11
N ASN A 583 -2.67 -8.33 -20.45
CA ASN A 583 -1.34 -8.87 -20.19
C ASN A 583 -0.57 -7.96 -19.23
N ILE A 584 0.03 -8.55 -18.20
CA ILE A 584 0.84 -7.84 -17.20
C ILE A 584 2.16 -8.59 -17.02
N THR A 585 3.31 -7.92 -17.15
CA THR A 585 4.60 -8.61 -16.94
C THR A 585 4.83 -8.87 -15.46
N THR A 586 4.71 -7.85 -14.61
CA THR A 586 4.89 -7.95 -13.15
C THR A 586 3.75 -7.25 -12.42
N LEU A 587 3.13 -7.94 -11.46
CA LEU A 587 2.10 -7.39 -10.58
C LEU A 587 2.49 -7.60 -9.11
N GLU A 588 2.62 -6.50 -8.39
CA GLU A 588 2.82 -6.44 -6.94
C GLU A 588 1.48 -6.05 -6.27
N ASN A 589 0.80 -7.01 -5.63
CA ASN A 589 -0.42 -6.74 -4.87
C ASN A 589 -0.10 -6.69 -3.39
N LYS A 590 0.20 -5.50 -2.86
CA LYS A 590 0.76 -5.34 -1.50
C LYS A 590 0.19 -4.15 -0.76
N PHE A 591 -0.04 -4.31 0.53
CA PHE A 591 -0.43 -3.19 1.38
C PHE A 591 0.66 -2.11 1.40
N ASP A 592 0.24 -0.85 1.46
CA ASP A 592 1.13 0.24 1.87
C ASP A 592 1.32 0.23 3.40
N GLU A 593 2.27 1.03 3.90
CA GLU A 593 2.55 1.13 5.34
C GLU A 593 1.36 1.68 6.16
N TYR A 594 0.46 2.41 5.50
CA TYR A 594 -0.67 3.08 6.16
C TYR A 594 -1.89 2.17 6.33
N ALA A 595 -2.19 1.30 5.35
CA ALA A 595 -3.32 0.39 5.38
C ALA A 595 -3.21 -0.58 6.57
N VAL A 596 -1.99 -1.06 6.85
CA VAL A 596 -1.74 -1.97 7.97
C VAL A 596 -1.87 -1.24 9.31
N SER A 597 -1.21 -0.08 9.46
CA SER A 597 -1.25 0.70 10.71
C SER A 597 -2.65 1.22 11.06
N LYS A 598 -3.49 1.52 10.07
CA LYS A 598 -4.88 1.96 10.25
C LYS A 598 -5.91 0.83 10.28
N GLN A 599 -5.50 -0.44 10.14
CA GLN A 599 -6.39 -1.61 10.05
C GLN A 599 -7.42 -1.52 8.91
N LYS A 600 -7.04 -0.93 7.77
CA LYS A 600 -7.87 -0.73 6.58
C LYS A 600 -7.50 -1.69 5.45
N THR A 601 -7.34 -2.96 5.79
CA THR A 601 -6.88 -4.01 4.87
C THR A 601 -7.99 -4.63 4.02
N THR A 602 -9.23 -4.13 4.12
CA THR A 602 -10.39 -4.63 3.37
C THR A 602 -10.43 -4.10 1.94
N ASP A 603 -9.98 -2.87 1.73
CA ASP A 603 -10.11 -2.17 0.45
C ASP A 603 -8.76 -1.90 -0.23
N ALA A 604 -7.68 -2.07 0.53
CA ALA A 604 -6.30 -1.98 0.06
C ALA A 604 -5.75 -3.34 -0.39
N ALA A 605 -4.80 -3.31 -1.33
CA ALA A 605 -4.17 -4.49 -1.93
C ALA A 605 -5.19 -5.56 -2.40
N CYS A 606 -6.26 -5.11 -3.05
CA CYS A 606 -7.31 -5.98 -3.57
C CYS A 606 -7.20 -6.12 -5.09
N LEU A 607 -6.96 -7.35 -5.56
CA LEU A 607 -6.98 -7.70 -6.97
C LEU A 607 -8.24 -8.51 -7.29
N PHE A 608 -9.07 -8.00 -8.18
CA PHE A 608 -10.27 -8.67 -8.66
C PHE A 608 -10.08 -9.12 -10.11
N LEU A 609 -10.26 -10.41 -10.34
CA LEU A 609 -10.30 -11.04 -11.66
C LEU A 609 -11.77 -11.30 -11.97
N LEU A 610 -12.36 -10.46 -12.82
CA LEU A 610 -13.81 -10.34 -13.02
C LEU A 610 -14.22 -10.67 -14.46
N GLY A 611 -15.52 -10.69 -14.72
CA GLY A 611 -16.07 -10.86 -16.06
C GLY A 611 -17.47 -11.46 -16.07
N GLY A 612 -18.36 -10.91 -16.89
CA GLY A 612 -19.63 -11.53 -17.27
C GLY A 612 -19.60 -12.32 -18.57
N THR A 613 -18.50 -12.21 -19.31
CA THR A 613 -18.22 -12.90 -20.57
C THR A 613 -16.72 -13.25 -20.64
N ALA A 614 -16.25 -13.77 -21.78
CA ALA A 614 -14.87 -14.23 -21.96
C ALA A 614 -13.83 -13.16 -21.57
N THR A 615 -13.02 -13.48 -20.57
CA THR A 615 -11.95 -12.66 -20.00
C THR A 615 -10.71 -13.53 -19.87
N ASP A 616 -9.65 -13.13 -20.56
CA ASP A 616 -8.34 -13.75 -20.50
C ASP A 616 -7.34 -12.75 -19.89
N VAL A 617 -6.74 -13.13 -18.76
CA VAL A 617 -5.71 -12.34 -18.06
C VAL A 617 -4.42 -13.14 -18.03
N THR A 618 -3.31 -12.58 -18.50
CA THR A 618 -1.97 -13.18 -18.42
C THR A 618 -1.09 -12.33 -17.52
N ILE A 619 -0.45 -12.93 -16.53
CA ILE A 619 0.47 -12.28 -15.61
C ILE A 619 1.80 -13.05 -15.61
N GLY A 620 2.93 -12.38 -15.83
CA GLY A 620 4.25 -13.02 -15.72
C GLY A 620 4.55 -13.39 -14.28
N THR A 621 4.88 -12.39 -13.46
CA THR A 621 5.11 -12.57 -12.01
C THR A 621 4.00 -11.88 -11.21
N LEU A 622 3.39 -12.61 -10.29
CA LEU A 622 2.37 -12.14 -9.37
C LEU A 622 2.84 -12.36 -7.93
N ASN A 623 3.20 -11.28 -7.26
CA ASN A 623 3.53 -11.29 -5.84
C ASN A 623 2.32 -10.78 -5.06
N ASN A 624 1.67 -11.68 -4.32
CA ASN A 624 0.47 -11.37 -3.55
C ASN A 624 0.75 -11.33 -2.05
N ASN A 625 0.58 -10.14 -1.48
CA ASN A 625 0.58 -9.88 -0.05
C ASN A 625 -0.80 -9.42 0.45
N GLY A 626 -1.74 -9.19 -0.46
CA GLY A 626 -3.11 -8.73 -0.20
C GLY A 626 -4.17 -9.81 -0.45
N THR A 627 -5.28 -9.43 -1.07
CA THR A 627 -6.39 -10.33 -1.40
C THR A 627 -6.59 -10.42 -2.90
N ILE A 628 -6.73 -11.64 -3.40
CA ILE A 628 -7.14 -11.93 -4.78
C ILE A 628 -8.48 -12.63 -4.77
N LEU A 629 -9.40 -12.13 -5.59
CA LEU A 629 -10.67 -12.80 -5.87
C LEU A 629 -10.81 -13.00 -7.38
N SER A 630 -11.05 -14.24 -7.79
CA SER A 630 -11.56 -14.54 -9.12
C SER A 630 -13.03 -14.93 -9.04
N LYS A 631 -13.91 -14.14 -9.68
CA LYS A 631 -15.35 -14.35 -9.61
C LYS A 631 -16.05 -13.84 -10.87
N ALA A 632 -16.93 -14.67 -11.43
CA ALA A 632 -17.80 -14.33 -12.56
C ALA A 632 -18.90 -13.34 -12.16
N ILE A 633 -18.52 -12.07 -11.96
CA ILE A 633 -19.39 -10.92 -11.70
C ILE A 633 -18.83 -9.68 -12.41
N THR A 634 -19.62 -8.61 -12.35
CA THR A 634 -19.19 -7.25 -12.71
C THR A 634 -19.44 -6.33 -11.54
N LEU A 635 -18.54 -5.37 -11.31
CA LEU A 635 -18.61 -4.47 -10.18
C LEU A 635 -18.73 -3.01 -10.66
N ASP A 636 -19.72 -2.28 -10.15
CA ASP A 636 -19.73 -0.82 -10.23
C ASP A 636 -19.12 -0.25 -8.94
N VAL A 637 -17.85 0.16 -9.00
CA VAL A 637 -17.11 0.58 -7.80
C VAL A 637 -17.11 2.10 -7.60
N SER A 638 -17.81 2.84 -8.46
CA SER A 638 -17.88 4.31 -8.39
C SER A 638 -18.64 4.84 -7.17
N LEU A 639 -19.47 4.01 -6.52
CA LEU A 639 -20.36 4.40 -5.44
C LEU A 639 -19.98 3.78 -4.07
N GLU A 640 -18.96 2.92 -4.05
CA GLU A 640 -18.74 2.01 -2.92
C GLU A 640 -17.46 2.36 -2.14
N THR A 641 -17.64 2.58 -0.84
CA THR A 641 -16.55 2.88 0.11
C THR A 641 -15.80 1.63 0.54
N GLU A 642 -16.46 0.46 0.56
CA GLU A 642 -15.84 -0.83 0.91
C GLU A 642 -16.12 -1.88 -0.18
N LEU A 643 -15.15 -2.13 -1.08
CA LEU A 643 -15.33 -2.99 -2.26
C LEU A 643 -15.66 -4.44 -1.89
N MET A 644 -15.07 -4.95 -0.82
CA MET A 644 -15.28 -6.34 -0.39
C MET A 644 -16.74 -6.57 0.05
N ASN A 645 -17.41 -5.57 0.62
CA ASN A 645 -18.83 -5.68 0.96
C ASN A 645 -19.69 -5.72 -0.30
N PHE A 646 -19.37 -4.86 -1.27
CA PHE A 646 -20.09 -4.83 -2.53
C PHE A 646 -19.97 -6.18 -3.28
N GLN A 647 -18.78 -6.77 -3.33
CA GLN A 647 -18.55 -8.13 -3.83
C GLN A 647 -19.43 -9.19 -3.15
N ALA A 648 -19.61 -9.12 -1.83
CA ALA A 648 -20.43 -10.07 -1.09
C ALA A 648 -21.93 -9.99 -1.46
N THR A 649 -22.38 -8.83 -1.94
CA THR A 649 -23.78 -8.58 -2.31
C THR A 649 -24.07 -8.68 -3.81
N ALA A 650 -23.05 -8.51 -4.66
CA ALA A 650 -23.20 -8.56 -6.12
C ALA A 650 -23.61 -9.97 -6.59
N PRO A 651 -24.69 -10.11 -7.37
CA PRO A 651 -25.16 -11.41 -7.83
C PRO A 651 -24.17 -12.02 -8.83
N ALA A 652 -23.79 -13.28 -8.59
CA ALA A 652 -23.08 -14.09 -9.57
C ALA A 652 -23.93 -14.33 -10.82
N TYR A 653 -23.29 -14.46 -11.99
CA TYR A 653 -24.00 -14.87 -13.21
C TYR A 653 -24.46 -16.34 -13.07
N SER A 654 -25.76 -16.54 -12.91
CA SER A 654 -26.37 -17.88 -12.94
C SER A 654 -26.43 -18.42 -14.37
N ASP A 655 -26.34 -19.74 -14.54
CA ASP A 655 -26.50 -20.48 -15.82
C ASP A 655 -25.35 -20.40 -16.84
N LEU A 656 -24.16 -19.96 -16.43
CA LEU A 656 -22.95 -20.05 -17.26
C LEU A 656 -22.61 -21.52 -17.56
N LYS A 657 -22.32 -21.82 -18.84
CA LYS A 657 -22.00 -23.18 -19.32
C LYS A 657 -20.51 -23.41 -19.59
N SER A 658 -19.66 -22.44 -19.26
CA SER A 658 -18.22 -22.47 -19.45
C SER A 658 -17.51 -21.67 -18.35
N ARG A 659 -16.20 -21.86 -18.24
CA ARG A 659 -15.35 -20.91 -17.52
C ARG A 659 -15.13 -19.69 -18.40
N ILE A 660 -15.48 -18.53 -17.88
CA ILE A 660 -15.43 -17.28 -18.64
C ILE A 660 -14.26 -16.40 -18.22
N ILE A 661 -13.67 -16.66 -17.05
CA ILE A 661 -12.47 -15.97 -16.57
C ILE A 661 -11.33 -16.98 -16.56
N ASN A 662 -10.34 -16.78 -17.43
CA ASN A 662 -9.12 -17.56 -17.47
C ASN A 662 -7.94 -16.66 -17.11
N THR A 663 -7.26 -16.96 -16.00
CA THR A 663 -6.07 -16.23 -15.57
C THR A 663 -4.85 -17.14 -15.70
N LYS A 664 -3.84 -16.74 -16.46
CA LYS A 664 -2.57 -17.46 -16.60
C LYS A 664 -1.49 -16.69 -15.83
N VAL A 665 -0.79 -17.37 -14.93
CA VAL A 665 0.28 -16.80 -14.13
C VAL A 665 1.55 -17.63 -14.31
N THR A 666 2.67 -17.04 -14.71
CA THR A 666 3.94 -17.80 -14.83
C THR A 666 4.55 -18.07 -13.46
N THR A 667 4.61 -17.08 -12.57
CA THR A 667 5.10 -17.24 -11.20
C THR A 667 4.13 -16.57 -10.23
N LEU A 668 3.56 -17.37 -9.31
CA LEU A 668 2.71 -16.89 -8.23
C LEU A 668 3.41 -17.10 -6.89
N VAL A 669 3.68 -16.01 -6.18
CA VAL A 669 4.11 -16.03 -4.78
C VAL A 669 2.97 -15.47 -3.93
N ASN A 670 2.46 -16.27 -3.00
CA ASN A 670 1.42 -15.86 -2.07
C ASN A 670 2.00 -15.82 -0.66
N GLU A 671 1.96 -14.65 -0.02
CA GLU A 671 2.52 -14.45 1.31
C GLU A 671 1.65 -13.51 2.15
N THR A 672 1.76 -13.62 3.47
CA THR A 672 1.10 -12.70 4.39
C THR A 672 2.08 -11.63 4.84
N SER A 673 1.64 -10.38 4.96
CA SER A 673 2.41 -9.31 5.59
C SER A 673 1.81 -9.00 6.96
N GLU A 674 2.60 -9.07 8.04
CA GLU A 674 2.14 -8.81 9.41
C GLU A 674 0.86 -9.60 9.82
N ASN A 675 0.77 -10.87 9.40
CA ASN A 675 -0.39 -11.75 9.58
C ASN A 675 -1.70 -11.21 8.93
N LYS A 676 -1.57 -10.41 7.86
CA LYS A 676 -2.65 -9.90 7.02
C LYS A 676 -2.45 -10.29 5.56
N GLY A 677 -3.54 -10.30 4.79
CA GLY A 677 -3.55 -10.64 3.38
C GLY A 677 -3.14 -12.08 3.08
N GLY A 678 -2.44 -12.30 1.96
CA GLY A 678 -2.05 -13.62 1.47
C GLY A 678 -3.23 -14.52 1.12
N LYS A 679 -4.36 -13.95 0.69
CA LYS A 679 -5.61 -14.69 0.43
C LYS A 679 -5.90 -14.74 -1.07
N ILE A 680 -6.20 -15.92 -1.58
CA ILE A 680 -6.64 -16.14 -2.96
C ILE A 680 -7.93 -16.96 -2.92
N SER A 681 -9.00 -16.45 -3.52
CA SER A 681 -10.28 -17.15 -3.67
C SER A 681 -10.64 -17.29 -5.15
N ILE A 682 -10.81 -18.52 -5.62
CA ILE A 682 -11.15 -18.86 -7.00
C ILE A 682 -12.57 -19.43 -7.00
N GLU A 683 -13.54 -18.64 -7.46
CA GLU A 683 -14.96 -19.02 -7.44
C GLU A 683 -15.41 -19.74 -8.72
N GLY A 684 -16.63 -20.27 -8.70
CA GLY A 684 -17.25 -20.92 -9.85
C GLY A 684 -17.14 -20.11 -11.15
N ASN A 685 -17.05 -20.83 -12.28
CA ASN A 685 -16.87 -20.31 -13.63
C ASN A 685 -15.53 -19.60 -13.89
N THR A 686 -14.55 -19.78 -13.01
CA THR A 686 -13.20 -19.22 -13.16
C THR A 686 -12.12 -20.30 -13.14
N GLU A 687 -11.02 -20.08 -13.86
CA GLU A 687 -9.82 -20.91 -13.82
C GLU A 687 -8.56 -20.05 -13.73
N MET A 688 -7.72 -20.36 -12.75
CA MET A 688 -6.38 -19.83 -12.60
C MET A 688 -5.36 -20.91 -12.96
N TYR A 689 -4.70 -20.73 -14.09
CA TYR A 689 -3.55 -21.52 -14.51
C TYR A 689 -2.27 -20.90 -13.94
N VAL A 690 -1.47 -21.69 -13.24
CA VAL A 690 -0.20 -21.25 -12.65
C VAL A 690 0.93 -22.17 -13.14
N GLU A 691 2.03 -21.61 -13.64
CA GLU A 691 3.22 -22.41 -13.90
C GLU A 691 3.93 -22.71 -12.59
N ASN A 692 4.53 -21.72 -11.91
CA ASN A 692 5.21 -21.93 -10.64
C ASN A 692 4.42 -21.32 -9.47
N LEU A 693 4.13 -22.13 -8.44
CA LEU A 693 3.36 -21.72 -7.26
C LEU A 693 4.21 -21.79 -5.99
N THR A 694 4.29 -20.71 -5.24
CA THR A 694 4.87 -20.68 -3.89
C THR A 694 3.86 -20.08 -2.92
N ASN A 695 3.14 -20.92 -2.18
CA ASN A 695 2.31 -20.48 -1.06
C ASN A 695 3.20 -20.40 0.20
N LYS A 696 3.81 -19.24 0.41
CA LYS A 696 5.06 -19.09 1.17
C LYS A 696 4.87 -19.04 2.68
N SER A 697 3.86 -18.30 3.16
CA SER A 697 3.60 -18.09 4.59
C SER A 697 2.71 -19.19 5.16
N THR A 698 2.81 -19.49 6.44
CA THR A 698 1.99 -20.51 7.12
C THR A 698 0.51 -20.17 7.14
N ASP A 699 0.19 -18.88 7.11
CA ASP A 699 -1.18 -18.37 7.18
C ASP A 699 -1.70 -17.94 5.80
N ALA A 700 -0.89 -18.10 4.75
CA ALA A 700 -1.30 -17.79 3.38
C ALA A 700 -2.31 -18.83 2.90
N LEU A 701 -3.44 -18.35 2.37
CA LEU A 701 -4.63 -19.15 2.11
C LEU A 701 -5.02 -19.11 0.64
N ILE A 702 -5.19 -20.28 0.05
CA ILE A 702 -5.76 -20.46 -1.30
C ILE A 702 -7.03 -21.28 -1.17
N ILE A 703 -8.15 -20.76 -1.68
CA ILE A 703 -9.45 -21.41 -1.64
C ILE A 703 -9.97 -21.55 -3.07
N THR A 704 -10.42 -22.76 -3.42
CA THR A 704 -11.28 -22.97 -4.60
C THR A 704 -12.72 -23.19 -4.10
N LYS A 705 -13.72 -22.68 -4.81
CA LYS A 705 -15.13 -22.81 -4.42
C LYS A 705 -15.99 -23.45 -5.49
N ASN A 706 -17.03 -24.15 -5.05
CA ASN A 706 -18.07 -24.65 -5.93
C ASN A 706 -18.98 -23.51 -6.43
N ILE A 707 -19.70 -23.77 -7.52
CA ILE A 707 -20.84 -22.93 -7.93
C ILE A 707 -21.99 -23.04 -6.94
N LYS A 708 -22.20 -24.25 -6.40
CA LYS A 708 -23.24 -24.55 -5.44
C LYS A 708 -22.63 -25.33 -4.28
N ASP A 709 -22.87 -24.86 -3.06
CA ASP A 709 -22.28 -25.41 -1.85
C ASP A 709 -22.47 -26.92 -1.78
N ASN A 710 -21.35 -27.64 -1.56
CA ASN A 710 -21.27 -29.09 -1.44
C ASN A 710 -21.71 -29.89 -2.68
N GLU A 711 -21.84 -29.26 -3.85
CA GLU A 711 -22.16 -29.94 -5.11
C GLU A 711 -21.04 -29.76 -6.13
N ALA A 712 -20.33 -30.85 -6.44
CA ALA A 712 -19.25 -30.87 -7.41
C ALA A 712 -19.76 -30.60 -8.83
N SER A 713 -19.03 -29.77 -9.58
CA SER A 713 -19.31 -29.40 -10.96
C SER A 713 -18.03 -29.21 -11.76
N ASP A 714 -18.07 -29.54 -13.06
CA ASP A 714 -16.97 -29.28 -14.01
C ASP A 714 -16.66 -27.78 -14.19
N LEU A 715 -17.56 -26.92 -13.70
CA LEU A 715 -17.45 -25.45 -13.77
C LEU A 715 -17.09 -24.82 -12.43
N ASP A 716 -16.78 -25.61 -11.40
CA ASP A 716 -16.27 -25.08 -10.15
C ASP A 716 -14.96 -24.31 -10.35
N GLY A 717 -14.68 -23.42 -9.39
CA GLY A 717 -13.46 -22.62 -9.37
C GLY A 717 -12.25 -23.53 -9.41
N ARG A 718 -11.34 -23.26 -10.35
CA ARG A 718 -10.26 -24.18 -10.68
C ARG A 718 -8.88 -23.56 -10.54
N LEU A 719 -8.00 -24.24 -9.82
CA LEU A 719 -6.56 -24.00 -9.84
C LEU A 719 -5.86 -25.08 -10.67
N SER A 720 -5.14 -24.68 -11.71
CA SER A 720 -4.40 -25.60 -12.60
C SER A 720 -2.91 -25.27 -12.55
N VAL A 721 -2.09 -26.13 -11.94
CA VAL A 721 -0.64 -25.88 -11.77
C VAL A 721 0.19 -26.78 -12.68
N THR A 722 1.26 -26.26 -13.29
CA THR A 722 2.03 -27.00 -14.31
C THR A 722 3.55 -27.02 -14.15
N GLY A 723 4.11 -26.21 -13.26
CA GLY A 723 5.53 -26.15 -12.94
C GLY A 723 5.78 -26.58 -11.50
N ASN A 724 6.84 -26.06 -10.90
CA ASN A 724 7.18 -26.38 -9.51
C ASN A 724 6.18 -25.72 -8.56
N SER A 725 5.74 -26.46 -7.55
CA SER A 725 4.80 -25.94 -6.56
C SER A 725 5.18 -26.34 -5.14
N THR A 726 5.10 -25.36 -4.23
CA THR A 726 5.34 -25.54 -2.80
C THR A 726 4.22 -24.91 -2.00
N ASN A 727 3.76 -25.61 -0.96
CA ASN A 727 2.78 -25.11 -0.01
C ASN A 727 3.34 -25.16 1.41
N ASN A 728 3.53 -23.99 2.05
CA ASN A 728 3.78 -23.88 3.49
C ASN A 728 2.52 -23.41 4.24
N GLY A 729 1.53 -22.87 3.53
CA GLY A 729 0.29 -22.34 4.09
C GLY A 729 -0.87 -23.32 3.99
N ILE A 730 -2.05 -22.80 3.68
CA ILE A 730 -3.30 -23.57 3.62
C ILE A 730 -3.86 -23.54 2.20
N ILE A 731 -4.21 -24.72 1.68
CA ILE A 731 -5.00 -24.88 0.46
C ILE A 731 -6.31 -25.57 0.86
N ASP A 732 -7.43 -24.88 0.67
CA ASP A 732 -8.78 -25.35 0.96
C ASP A 732 -9.53 -25.58 -0.37
N ASN A 733 -9.64 -26.85 -0.76
CA ASN A 733 -10.23 -27.25 -2.03
C ASN A 733 -11.71 -27.61 -1.86
N ASN A 734 -12.61 -26.66 -2.12
CA ASN A 734 -14.02 -26.97 -2.36
C ASN A 734 -14.33 -27.17 -3.85
N GLY A 735 -13.58 -26.53 -4.75
CA GLY A 735 -13.73 -26.63 -6.20
C GLY A 735 -12.83 -27.69 -6.85
N ILE A 736 -11.93 -27.25 -7.74
CA ILE A 736 -11.02 -28.14 -8.49
C ILE A 736 -9.57 -27.69 -8.32
N VAL A 737 -8.66 -28.62 -7.98
CA VAL A 737 -7.21 -28.40 -7.98
C VAL A 737 -6.50 -29.47 -8.81
N ASN A 738 -5.76 -29.05 -9.84
CA ASN A 738 -5.06 -29.96 -10.75
C ASN A 738 -3.55 -29.70 -10.79
N TRP A 739 -2.75 -30.72 -10.51
CA TRP A 739 -1.29 -30.70 -10.60
C TRP A 739 -0.83 -31.37 -11.90
N ASN A 740 -0.73 -30.65 -13.01
CA ASN A 740 -0.73 -31.28 -14.34
C ASN A 740 0.63 -31.84 -14.82
N LYS A 741 1.77 -31.42 -14.25
CA LYS A 741 3.10 -31.92 -14.68
C LYS A 741 4.03 -32.39 -13.56
N HIS A 742 3.88 -31.84 -12.36
CA HIS A 742 4.75 -32.13 -11.23
C HIS A 742 3.91 -32.28 -9.96
N SER A 743 4.38 -33.13 -9.05
CA SER A 743 3.85 -33.22 -7.69
C SER A 743 4.08 -31.91 -6.93
N MET A 744 3.11 -31.53 -6.09
CA MET A 744 3.26 -30.39 -5.19
C MET A 744 4.00 -30.80 -3.92
N GLU A 745 4.99 -30.03 -3.48
CA GLU A 745 5.64 -30.21 -2.19
C GLU A 745 4.83 -29.53 -1.07
N ASN A 746 4.15 -30.34 -0.26
CA ASN A 746 3.35 -29.87 0.85
C ASN A 746 4.13 -29.93 2.17
N LYS A 747 4.28 -28.78 2.80
CA LYS A 747 4.77 -28.58 4.17
C LYS A 747 3.71 -27.90 5.05
N GLY A 748 2.60 -27.50 4.44
CA GLY A 748 1.45 -26.84 5.03
C GLY A 748 0.26 -27.80 5.20
N LEU A 749 -0.94 -27.22 5.15
CA LEU A 749 -2.23 -27.92 5.19
C LEU A 749 -2.87 -27.91 3.80
N PHE A 750 -3.26 -29.08 3.32
CA PHE A 750 -4.12 -29.24 2.14
C PHE A 750 -5.40 -29.94 2.60
N ILE A 751 -6.56 -29.32 2.40
CA ILE A 751 -7.85 -29.90 2.72
C ILE A 751 -8.61 -30.10 1.43
N ASP A 752 -8.98 -31.34 1.16
CA ASP A 752 -9.92 -31.69 0.12
C ASP A 752 -11.31 -31.88 0.72
N GLN A 753 -12.21 -30.98 0.38
CA GLN A 753 -13.56 -30.94 0.95
C GLN A 753 -14.46 -31.98 0.25
N LEU A 754 -15.70 -32.15 0.72
CA LEU A 754 -16.59 -33.20 0.22
C LEU A 754 -16.86 -33.13 -1.29
N SER A 755 -16.99 -31.90 -1.81
CA SER A 755 -17.19 -31.59 -3.23
C SER A 755 -15.90 -31.26 -3.97
N GLY A 756 -14.77 -31.28 -3.25
CA GLY A 756 -13.45 -31.02 -3.80
C GLY A 756 -13.05 -32.09 -4.81
N GLN A 757 -12.39 -31.65 -5.87
CA GLN A 757 -11.90 -32.49 -6.95
C GLN A 757 -10.40 -32.26 -7.10
N VAL A 758 -9.59 -33.31 -6.94
CA VAL A 758 -8.14 -33.25 -7.12
C VAL A 758 -7.70 -34.14 -8.28
N GLY A 759 -6.82 -33.62 -9.13
CA GLY A 759 -6.35 -34.36 -10.31
C GLY A 759 -4.87 -34.11 -10.63
N GLY A 760 -4.34 -34.94 -11.54
CA GLY A 760 -2.97 -34.83 -12.05
C GLY A 760 -1.95 -35.67 -11.28
N TYR A 761 -0.90 -35.05 -10.75
CA TYR A 761 0.17 -35.69 -9.98
C TYR A 761 -0.12 -35.65 -8.47
N PRO A 762 0.33 -36.65 -7.69
CA PRO A 762 0.15 -36.66 -6.24
C PRO A 762 0.79 -35.47 -5.52
N VAL A 763 0.25 -35.11 -4.35
CA VAL A 763 0.85 -34.18 -3.39
C VAL A 763 1.85 -34.94 -2.51
N ILE A 764 3.06 -34.40 -2.37
CA ILE A 764 4.14 -34.97 -1.57
C ILE A 764 4.24 -34.21 -0.24
N ASN A 765 3.86 -34.86 0.86
CA ASN A 765 3.88 -34.25 2.20
C ASN A 765 5.28 -34.22 2.86
N GLY A 766 6.35 -34.54 2.13
CA GLY A 766 7.72 -34.56 2.64
C GLY A 766 7.99 -35.60 3.74
N GLN A 767 9.21 -35.62 4.26
CA GLN A 767 9.64 -36.49 5.38
C GLN A 767 9.87 -35.64 6.63
N GLY A 768 9.25 -36.02 7.75
CA GLY A 768 9.27 -35.27 9.01
C GLY A 768 9.00 -36.17 10.22
N ASP A 769 8.68 -35.58 11.37
CA ASP A 769 8.44 -36.29 12.63
C ASP A 769 6.97 -36.32 13.07
N GLY A 770 6.07 -35.83 12.20
CA GLY A 770 4.68 -35.50 12.54
C GLY A 770 4.45 -33.99 12.44
N ASN A 771 3.19 -33.58 12.36
CA ASN A 771 2.82 -32.17 12.31
C ASN A 771 1.47 -31.90 12.98
N ASN A 772 1.24 -30.65 13.37
CA ASN A 772 -0.01 -30.18 13.97
C ASN A 772 -0.35 -28.78 13.41
N MET A 773 -1.56 -28.64 12.86
CA MET A 773 -2.04 -27.40 12.23
C MET A 773 -3.47 -27.09 12.64
N THR A 774 -3.81 -25.80 12.70
CA THR A 774 -5.16 -25.33 13.04
C THR A 774 -5.75 -24.54 11.89
N TYR A 775 -6.99 -24.87 11.52
CA TYR A 775 -7.77 -24.13 10.52
C TYR A 775 -9.23 -24.11 10.94
N GLU A 776 -9.87 -22.94 10.88
CA GLU A 776 -11.27 -22.72 11.31
C GLU A 776 -11.60 -23.27 12.72
N GLY A 777 -10.65 -23.21 13.64
CA GLY A 777 -10.80 -23.71 15.01
C GLY A 777 -10.64 -25.23 15.16
N VAL A 778 -10.39 -25.95 14.07
CA VAL A 778 -10.16 -27.39 14.03
C VAL A 778 -8.67 -27.68 14.06
N ILE A 779 -8.26 -28.61 14.93
CA ILE A 779 -6.87 -29.08 15.05
C ILE A 779 -6.71 -30.39 14.27
N TYR A 780 -5.75 -30.39 13.34
CA TYR A 780 -5.32 -31.57 12.60
C TYR A 780 -3.90 -31.94 13.03
N ALA A 781 -3.75 -33.09 13.66
CA ALA A 781 -2.48 -33.63 14.11
C ALA A 781 -2.20 -35.00 13.49
N THR A 782 -0.93 -35.27 13.17
CA THR A 782 -0.48 -36.58 12.70
C THR A 782 0.89 -36.90 13.26
N ASP A 783 1.09 -38.16 13.64
CA ASP A 783 2.37 -38.71 14.08
C ASP A 783 3.11 -39.46 12.94
N LEU A 784 2.48 -39.53 11.76
CA LEU A 784 3.10 -40.05 10.55
C LEU A 784 4.36 -39.22 10.22
N LYS A 785 5.39 -39.87 9.66
CA LYS A 785 6.70 -39.27 9.41
C LYS A 785 6.74 -38.33 8.20
N VAL A 786 5.90 -37.29 8.25
CA VAL A 786 5.64 -36.30 7.20
C VAL A 786 5.83 -34.87 7.70
N LYS A 787 5.98 -33.91 6.77
CA LYS A 787 6.03 -32.47 7.07
C LYS A 787 4.69 -31.78 6.84
N GLY A 788 3.97 -32.10 5.76
CA GLY A 788 2.65 -31.53 5.45
C GLY A 788 1.50 -32.44 5.86
N ILE A 789 0.31 -31.85 6.02
CA ILE A 789 -0.94 -32.58 6.26
C ILE A 789 -1.81 -32.46 5.02
N TYR A 790 -2.30 -33.60 4.52
CA TYR A 790 -3.33 -33.68 3.49
C TYR A 790 -4.54 -34.37 4.12
N VAL A 791 -5.64 -33.63 4.22
CA VAL A 791 -6.92 -34.09 4.75
C VAL A 791 -7.86 -34.38 3.58
N SER A 792 -8.41 -35.59 3.50
CA SER A 792 -9.53 -35.92 2.60
C SER A 792 -10.80 -36.06 3.44
N LYS A 793 -11.79 -35.20 3.20
CA LYS A 793 -13.10 -35.27 3.86
C LYS A 793 -14.02 -36.26 3.15
N VAL A 794 -14.68 -37.12 3.92
CA VAL A 794 -15.51 -38.21 3.39
C VAL A 794 -16.87 -38.29 4.08
N ALA A 795 -17.93 -38.51 3.29
CA ALA A 795 -19.31 -38.69 3.77
C ALA A 795 -20.04 -39.85 3.06
N SER A 796 -19.34 -40.63 2.23
CA SER A 796 -19.91 -41.78 1.53
C SER A 796 -18.88 -42.90 1.38
N ALA A 797 -19.36 -44.13 1.16
CA ALA A 797 -18.50 -45.28 0.92
C ALA A 797 -17.67 -45.13 -0.36
N GLU A 798 -18.26 -44.52 -1.39
CA GLU A 798 -17.60 -44.23 -2.66
C GLU A 798 -16.47 -43.19 -2.48
N ARG A 799 -16.71 -42.12 -1.72
CA ARG A 799 -15.70 -41.08 -1.46
C ARG A 799 -14.53 -41.62 -0.64
N LEU A 800 -14.82 -42.44 0.38
CA LEU A 800 -13.77 -43.10 1.16
C LEU A 800 -12.97 -44.08 0.29
N ASN A 801 -13.64 -44.89 -0.53
CA ASN A 801 -12.95 -45.80 -1.43
C ASN A 801 -12.08 -45.04 -2.43
N PHE A 802 -12.55 -43.91 -2.97
CA PHE A 802 -11.76 -43.04 -3.85
C PHE A 802 -10.49 -42.55 -3.15
N ALA A 803 -10.59 -41.98 -1.94
CA ALA A 803 -9.44 -41.50 -1.17
C ALA A 803 -8.39 -42.59 -0.87
N LEU A 804 -8.79 -43.86 -0.89
CA LEU A 804 -7.94 -45.01 -0.60
C LEU A 804 -7.49 -45.79 -1.84
N THR A 805 -7.96 -45.44 -3.03
CA THR A 805 -7.65 -46.20 -4.26
C THR A 805 -7.28 -45.36 -5.46
N ASP A 806 -7.64 -44.07 -5.48
CA ASP A 806 -7.29 -43.17 -6.57
C ASP A 806 -5.78 -42.95 -6.65
N ALA A 807 -5.27 -42.84 -7.88
CA ALA A 807 -3.84 -42.74 -8.15
C ALA A 807 -3.21 -41.43 -7.66
N VAL A 808 -4.01 -40.41 -7.41
CA VAL A 808 -3.60 -39.11 -6.89
C VAL A 808 -3.89 -39.03 -5.40
N GLU A 809 -5.12 -39.27 -4.97
CA GLU A 809 -5.50 -39.09 -3.57
C GLU A 809 -4.87 -40.09 -2.61
N GLU A 810 -4.79 -41.38 -2.97
CA GLU A 810 -4.27 -42.41 -2.05
C GLU A 810 -2.83 -42.14 -1.58
N PRO A 811 -1.86 -41.87 -2.48
CA PRO A 811 -0.50 -41.54 -2.05
C PRO A 811 -0.39 -40.14 -1.40
N SER A 812 -1.35 -39.24 -1.66
CA SER A 812 -1.33 -37.86 -1.14
C SER A 812 -1.89 -37.76 0.27
N THR A 813 -2.98 -38.47 0.55
CA THR A 813 -3.73 -38.36 1.80
C THR A 813 -2.92 -38.96 2.94
N ASN A 814 -2.89 -38.30 4.08
CA ASN A 814 -2.37 -38.87 5.33
C ASN A 814 -3.39 -38.76 6.48
N VAL A 815 -4.41 -37.92 6.32
CA VAL A 815 -5.55 -37.82 7.24
C VAL A 815 -6.85 -38.02 6.47
N VAL A 816 -7.72 -38.89 6.96
CA VAL A 816 -9.10 -39.07 6.48
C VAL A 816 -10.06 -38.53 7.53
N GLU A 817 -10.87 -37.54 7.19
CA GLU A 817 -11.87 -36.97 8.10
C GLU A 817 -13.27 -37.43 7.68
N ILE A 818 -13.91 -38.22 8.53
CA ILE A 818 -15.22 -38.81 8.30
C ILE A 818 -16.28 -37.90 8.92
N LEU A 819 -17.18 -37.42 8.07
CA LEU A 819 -18.32 -36.59 8.43
C LEU A 819 -19.62 -37.42 8.44
N ASP A 820 -20.76 -36.74 8.52
CA ASP A 820 -22.07 -37.39 8.48
C ASP A 820 -22.28 -38.20 7.20
N MET A 821 -22.34 -39.52 7.36
CA MET A 821 -22.53 -40.45 6.25
C MET A 821 -24.00 -40.73 5.94
N ASP A 822 -24.34 -40.83 4.65
CA ASP A 822 -25.67 -41.23 4.17
C ASP A 822 -25.93 -42.76 4.25
N ALA A 823 -24.87 -43.57 4.12
CA ALA A 823 -24.94 -45.02 4.25
C ALA A 823 -25.04 -45.48 5.72
N LYS A 824 -25.48 -46.73 5.92
CA LYS A 824 -25.67 -47.31 7.26
C LYS A 824 -24.38 -47.77 7.94
N TYR A 825 -23.32 -48.04 7.17
CA TYR A 825 -22.00 -48.49 7.64
C TYR A 825 -20.97 -48.47 6.49
N TYR A 826 -19.68 -48.43 6.83
CA TYR A 826 -18.59 -48.77 5.92
C TYR A 826 -18.17 -50.22 6.11
N ASP A 827 -18.16 -50.97 5.01
CA ASP A 827 -17.61 -52.33 4.96
C ASP A 827 -16.18 -52.26 4.45
N LEU A 828 -15.21 -52.30 5.37
CA LEU A 828 -13.78 -52.12 5.08
C LEU A 828 -13.25 -53.21 4.15
N SER A 829 -13.87 -54.39 4.09
CA SER A 829 -13.56 -55.42 3.10
C SER A 829 -13.85 -54.99 1.66
N LYS A 830 -14.72 -53.99 1.47
CA LYS A 830 -15.07 -53.44 0.15
C LYS A 830 -14.47 -52.07 -0.10
N VAL A 831 -14.52 -51.17 0.89
CA VAL A 831 -14.03 -49.79 0.72
C VAL A 831 -12.51 -49.67 0.87
N ASP A 832 -11.89 -50.59 1.62
CA ASP A 832 -10.42 -50.65 1.78
C ASP A 832 -9.90 -52.09 1.63
N PRO A 833 -9.99 -52.67 0.41
CA PRO A 833 -9.57 -54.06 0.18
C PRO A 833 -8.06 -54.26 0.42
N ASN A 834 -7.25 -53.20 0.34
CA ASN A 834 -5.79 -53.25 0.41
C ASN A 834 -5.20 -52.73 1.73
N ASN A 835 -6.04 -52.49 2.76
CA ASN A 835 -5.64 -52.03 4.09
C ASN A 835 -4.86 -50.71 4.09
N LYS A 836 -5.21 -49.78 3.21
CA LYS A 836 -4.57 -48.47 3.10
C LYS A 836 -4.79 -47.60 4.33
N LEU A 837 -5.89 -47.79 5.06
CA LEU A 837 -6.16 -47.05 6.29
C LEU A 837 -5.09 -47.29 7.38
N GLN A 838 -4.33 -48.39 7.33
CA GLN A 838 -3.24 -48.63 8.29
C GLN A 838 -2.13 -47.57 8.24
N ASP A 839 -2.05 -46.80 7.15
CA ASP A 839 -1.04 -45.78 6.90
C ASP A 839 -1.66 -44.36 6.83
N LYS A 840 -2.91 -44.20 7.31
CA LYS A 840 -3.66 -42.93 7.35
C LYS A 840 -4.24 -42.70 8.75
N ASP A 841 -4.11 -41.50 9.29
CA ASP A 841 -4.85 -41.15 10.51
C ASP A 841 -6.32 -40.89 10.17
N VAL A 842 -7.23 -41.32 11.05
CA VAL A 842 -8.68 -41.23 10.83
C VAL A 842 -9.30 -40.36 11.91
N TYR A 843 -10.05 -39.37 11.48
CA TYR A 843 -10.79 -38.46 12.33
C TYR A 843 -12.28 -38.70 12.11
N VAL A 844 -13.03 -38.95 13.19
CA VAL A 844 -14.48 -39.09 13.14
C VAL A 844 -15.10 -37.83 13.72
N ALA A 845 -15.70 -37.01 12.86
CA ALA A 845 -16.30 -35.72 13.16
C ALA A 845 -17.73 -35.67 12.58
N ALA A 846 -18.62 -36.47 13.15
CA ALA A 846 -19.96 -36.72 12.62
C ALA A 846 -21.00 -36.64 13.74
N GLY A 847 -22.10 -35.93 13.50
CA GLY A 847 -23.23 -35.86 14.44
C GLY A 847 -24.07 -37.14 14.46
N LYS A 848 -23.88 -38.03 13.47
CA LYS A 848 -24.47 -39.38 13.44
C LYS A 848 -23.41 -40.45 13.76
N PRO A 849 -23.80 -41.56 14.43
CA PRO A 849 -22.89 -42.68 14.66
C PRO A 849 -22.32 -43.26 13.36
N ILE A 850 -21.00 -43.30 13.25
CA ILE A 850 -20.26 -43.94 12.16
C ILE A 850 -20.04 -45.41 12.50
N LEU A 851 -20.33 -46.31 11.55
CA LEU A 851 -20.22 -47.74 11.77
C LEU A 851 -19.21 -48.38 10.80
N PHE A 852 -18.21 -49.06 11.34
CA PHE A 852 -17.22 -49.85 10.61
C PHE A 852 -17.41 -51.35 10.80
N LYS A 853 -17.27 -52.09 9.69
CA LYS A 853 -17.33 -53.56 9.64
C LYS A 853 -16.28 -54.15 8.71
N ALA A 854 -15.96 -55.43 8.87
CA ALA A 854 -15.08 -56.17 7.98
C ALA A 854 -15.65 -57.57 7.68
N LEU A 855 -16.52 -57.64 6.66
CA LEU A 855 -17.22 -58.86 6.28
C LEU A 855 -16.70 -59.43 4.95
N GLY A 856 -16.08 -60.60 5.01
CA GLY A 856 -15.64 -61.35 3.84
C GLY A 856 -16.75 -62.19 3.18
N ALA A 857 -16.37 -62.98 2.18
CA ALA A 857 -17.27 -63.95 1.56
C ALA A 857 -17.81 -64.96 2.61
N ASP A 858 -19.08 -65.38 2.45
CA ASP A 858 -19.78 -66.31 3.34
C ASP A 858 -20.00 -65.84 4.81
N ASN A 859 -20.03 -64.52 5.07
CA ASN A 859 -20.18 -63.92 6.40
C ASN A 859 -19.05 -64.26 7.39
N LYS A 860 -17.85 -64.58 6.88
CA LYS A 860 -16.66 -64.72 7.72
C LYS A 860 -16.10 -63.33 8.04
N GLY A 861 -15.75 -63.10 9.31
CA GLY A 861 -15.09 -61.87 9.71
C GLY A 861 -13.68 -61.80 9.14
N GLU A 862 -13.33 -60.69 8.50
CA GLU A 862 -11.98 -60.45 7.98
C GLU A 862 -11.17 -59.54 8.88
N GLU A 863 -9.84 -59.61 8.74
CA GLU A 863 -8.93 -58.70 9.42
C GLU A 863 -8.73 -57.43 8.60
N LYS A 864 -9.07 -56.26 9.18
CA LYS A 864 -9.00 -54.96 8.53
C LYS A 864 -8.54 -53.86 9.47
N TYR A 865 -7.89 -52.85 8.90
CA TYR A 865 -7.50 -51.64 9.62
C TYR A 865 -8.57 -50.58 9.46
N PHE A 866 -8.88 -49.90 10.55
CA PHE A 866 -9.78 -48.73 10.53
C PHE A 866 -9.05 -47.41 10.78
N GLY A 867 -7.72 -47.43 10.79
CA GLY A 867 -6.84 -46.26 10.82
C GLY A 867 -5.40 -46.62 11.26
N HIS A 868 -4.48 -45.69 11.05
CA HIS A 868 -3.19 -45.64 11.71
C HIS A 868 -3.43 -45.23 13.17
N CYS A 869 -3.62 -43.94 13.44
CA CYS A 869 -4.26 -43.42 14.63
C CYS A 869 -5.72 -43.09 14.35
N VAL A 870 -6.60 -43.22 15.33
CA VAL A 870 -8.03 -42.92 15.20
C VAL A 870 -8.44 -41.94 16.28
N THR A 871 -9.01 -40.80 15.90
CA THR A 871 -9.53 -39.79 16.82
C THR A 871 -11.04 -39.67 16.65
N VAL A 872 -11.81 -40.02 17.67
CA VAL A 872 -13.25 -39.77 17.74
C VAL A 872 -13.44 -38.42 18.41
N ARG A 873 -13.91 -37.44 17.64
CA ARG A 873 -14.03 -36.07 18.12
C ARG A 873 -15.25 -35.87 19.01
N SER A 874 -15.23 -34.78 19.78
CA SER A 874 -16.35 -34.33 20.61
C SER A 874 -17.68 -34.44 19.86
N GLU A 875 -18.74 -34.84 20.59
CA GLU A 875 -20.10 -35.06 20.06
C GLU A 875 -20.22 -36.11 18.94
N SER A 876 -19.16 -36.85 18.63
CA SER A 876 -19.17 -37.89 17.59
C SER A 876 -19.17 -39.30 18.18
N SER A 877 -19.67 -40.27 17.40
CA SER A 877 -19.68 -41.67 17.83
C SER A 877 -19.13 -42.60 16.76
N LEU A 878 -18.20 -43.47 17.14
CA LEU A 878 -17.64 -44.53 16.30
C LEU A 878 -18.04 -45.91 16.84
N LEU A 879 -18.67 -46.71 15.99
CA LEU A 879 -19.06 -48.09 16.26
C LEU A 879 -18.26 -49.05 15.37
N VAL A 880 -17.61 -50.04 15.97
CA VAL A 880 -16.87 -51.11 15.26
C VAL A 880 -17.51 -52.46 15.57
N LYS A 881 -17.85 -53.26 14.53
CA LYS A 881 -18.40 -54.61 14.71
C LYS A 881 -18.22 -55.53 13.50
N ASP A 882 -18.53 -56.82 13.66
CA ASP A 882 -18.53 -57.83 12.60
C ASP A 882 -17.17 -57.92 11.85
N GLY A 883 -16.17 -58.60 12.45
CA GLY A 883 -14.82 -58.74 11.89
C GLY A 883 -13.69 -58.64 12.92
N VAL A 884 -12.43 -58.65 12.47
CA VAL A 884 -11.25 -58.33 13.31
C VAL A 884 -10.74 -56.95 12.89
N LEU A 885 -11.05 -55.92 13.68
CA LEU A 885 -10.79 -54.52 13.34
C LEU A 885 -9.61 -53.99 14.15
N LYS A 886 -8.63 -53.36 13.47
CA LYS A 886 -7.37 -52.96 14.09
C LYS A 886 -6.96 -51.52 13.81
N THR A 887 -6.20 -50.92 14.72
CA THR A 887 -5.38 -49.73 14.44
C THR A 887 -3.90 -50.09 14.52
N LYS A 888 -3.05 -49.26 13.93
CA LYS A 888 -1.58 -49.41 14.05
C LYS A 888 -1.02 -48.58 15.20
N GLY A 889 -1.62 -47.44 15.49
CA GLY A 889 -1.30 -46.53 16.57
C GLY A 889 -2.48 -46.33 17.52
N ASP A 890 -2.58 -45.12 18.04
CA ASP A 890 -3.46 -44.78 19.17
C ASP A 890 -4.94 -44.66 18.74
N VAL A 891 -5.84 -44.94 19.69
CA VAL A 891 -7.25 -44.54 19.63
C VAL A 891 -7.47 -43.45 20.67
N ASN A 892 -7.86 -42.26 20.21
CA ASN A 892 -8.18 -41.11 21.04
C ASN A 892 -9.70 -40.88 21.01
N VAL A 893 -10.32 -40.85 22.18
CA VAL A 893 -11.74 -40.56 22.35
C VAL A 893 -11.84 -39.26 23.13
N GLU A 894 -12.20 -38.17 22.45
CA GLU A 894 -12.32 -36.86 23.08
C GLU A 894 -13.49 -36.82 24.08
N ALA A 895 -13.51 -35.81 24.94
CA ALA A 895 -14.66 -35.56 25.82
C ALA A 895 -15.97 -35.52 25.01
N GLU A 896 -17.06 -36.03 25.59
CA GLU A 896 -18.39 -36.14 24.94
C GLU A 896 -18.45 -37.04 23.69
N ALA A 897 -17.33 -37.66 23.28
CA ALA A 897 -17.30 -38.64 22.20
C ALA A 897 -17.62 -40.06 22.70
N GLU A 898 -18.06 -40.93 21.79
CA GLU A 898 -18.34 -42.34 22.09
C GLU A 898 -17.59 -43.28 21.14
N PHE A 899 -16.82 -44.22 21.70
CA PHE A 899 -16.24 -45.34 20.96
C PHE A 899 -16.83 -46.67 21.41
N THR A 900 -17.52 -47.36 20.51
CA THR A 900 -18.22 -48.61 20.83
C THR A 900 -17.70 -49.75 19.98
N ALA A 901 -17.18 -50.79 20.64
CA ALA A 901 -16.83 -52.06 20.02
C ALA A 901 -17.93 -53.08 20.34
N ASP A 902 -18.79 -53.42 19.39
CA ASP A 902 -20.05 -54.13 19.68
C ASP A 902 -20.01 -55.63 19.35
N VAL A 903 -20.94 -56.39 19.94
CA VAL A 903 -21.10 -57.83 19.70
C VAL A 903 -21.35 -58.13 18.22
N ASN A 904 -20.97 -59.33 17.79
CA ASN A 904 -21.23 -59.80 16.44
C ASN A 904 -22.74 -59.91 16.17
N TYR A 905 -23.16 -59.46 14.99
CA TYR A 905 -24.54 -59.59 14.54
C TYR A 905 -24.66 -60.60 13.39
N THR A 906 -23.66 -60.62 12.52
CA THR A 906 -23.66 -61.39 11.27
C THR A 906 -22.37 -62.19 11.08
N ALA A 907 -21.22 -61.70 11.58
CA ALA A 907 -19.94 -62.40 11.49
C ALA A 907 -19.79 -63.50 12.56
N GLU A 908 -18.82 -64.40 12.35
CA GLU A 908 -18.44 -65.42 13.34
C GLU A 908 -17.89 -64.83 14.66
N LYS A 909 -17.28 -63.64 14.60
CA LYS A 909 -16.76 -62.89 15.77
C LYS A 909 -16.58 -61.40 15.46
N THR A 910 -16.57 -60.57 16.51
CA THR A 910 -16.02 -59.22 16.52
C THR A 910 -14.82 -59.20 17.46
N GLU A 911 -13.63 -58.82 16.98
CA GLU A 911 -12.46 -58.53 17.81
C GLU A 911 -11.89 -57.16 17.44
N VAL A 912 -11.41 -56.41 18.43
CA VAL A 912 -10.78 -55.10 18.23
C VAL A 912 -9.36 -55.12 18.78
N GLU A 913 -8.40 -54.65 17.99
CA GLU A 913 -7.00 -54.53 18.39
C GLU A 913 -6.52 -53.08 18.20
N ILE A 914 -6.17 -52.43 19.31
CA ILE A 914 -5.60 -51.09 19.33
C ILE A 914 -4.08 -51.26 19.37
N GLY A 915 -3.42 -50.82 18.29
CA GLY A 915 -1.98 -51.00 18.09
C GLY A 915 -1.11 -50.14 19.00
N GLY A 916 -1.65 -49.02 19.50
CA GLY A 916 -1.01 -48.12 20.46
C GLY A 916 -1.80 -47.99 21.78
N ASN A 917 -1.91 -46.76 22.27
CA ASN A 917 -2.67 -46.41 23.47
C ASN A 917 -4.16 -46.30 23.16
N LEU A 918 -4.99 -46.59 24.16
CA LEU A 918 -6.37 -46.13 24.20
C LEU A 918 -6.45 -44.93 25.16
N ASN A 919 -6.56 -43.73 24.60
CA ASN A 919 -6.70 -42.48 25.35
C ASN A 919 -8.18 -42.08 25.38
N ASN A 920 -8.85 -42.33 26.51
CA ASN A 920 -10.29 -42.13 26.68
C ASN A 920 -10.58 -40.94 27.59
N GLU A 921 -11.11 -39.87 27.00
CA GLU A 921 -11.70 -38.71 27.70
C GLU A 921 -13.24 -38.70 27.63
N GLY A 922 -13.83 -39.48 26.71
CA GLY A 922 -15.27 -39.67 26.57
C GLY A 922 -15.76 -41.02 27.10
N THR A 923 -16.63 -41.68 26.32
CA THR A 923 -17.20 -42.99 26.66
C THR A 923 -16.66 -44.08 25.73
N THR A 924 -16.08 -45.14 26.29
CA THR A 924 -15.70 -46.34 25.55
C THR A 924 -16.54 -47.54 26.01
N ASN A 925 -17.32 -48.11 25.09
CA ASN A 925 -18.19 -49.27 25.33
C ASN A 925 -17.65 -50.51 24.60
N HIS A 926 -17.13 -51.48 25.33
CA HIS A 926 -16.59 -52.72 24.79
C HIS A 926 -17.52 -53.92 25.06
N LYS A 927 -18.19 -54.38 24.01
CA LYS A 927 -19.03 -55.59 23.95
C LYS A 927 -18.56 -56.61 22.91
N ALA A 928 -17.53 -56.30 22.11
CA ALA A 928 -16.92 -57.22 21.16
C ALA A 928 -16.40 -58.50 21.86
N ASN A 929 -16.20 -59.61 21.14
CA ASN A 929 -15.72 -60.86 21.77
C ASN A 929 -14.38 -60.67 22.49
N LYS A 930 -13.52 -59.79 21.96
CA LYS A 930 -12.26 -59.41 22.57
C LYS A 930 -11.83 -58.00 22.16
N MET A 931 -11.31 -57.22 23.11
CA MET A 931 -10.55 -55.99 22.85
C MET A 931 -9.11 -56.17 23.34
N THR A 932 -8.14 -55.78 22.51
CA THR A 932 -6.71 -55.77 22.88
C THR A 932 -6.17 -54.36 22.75
N VAL A 933 -5.48 -53.85 23.77
CA VAL A 933 -4.70 -52.59 23.75
C VAL A 933 -3.23 -52.96 23.91
N THR A 934 -2.40 -52.58 22.94
CA THR A 934 -1.01 -53.05 22.85
C THR A 934 -0.05 -52.22 23.70
N GLU A 935 -0.38 -50.96 23.97
CA GLU A 935 0.35 -50.10 24.91
C GLU A 935 -0.51 -49.83 26.14
N ASP A 936 -0.75 -48.57 26.51
CA ASP A 936 -1.47 -48.19 27.72
C ASP A 936 -2.96 -47.88 27.47
N LEU A 937 -3.81 -48.16 28.45
CA LEU A 937 -5.19 -47.68 28.53
C LEU A 937 -5.25 -46.53 29.53
N ASN A 938 -5.50 -45.33 29.03
CA ASN A 938 -5.60 -44.10 29.79
C ASN A 938 -7.05 -43.64 29.84
N ASN A 939 -7.72 -43.81 30.97
CA ASN A 939 -9.09 -43.36 31.21
C ASN A 939 -9.07 -42.09 32.08
N ALA A 940 -9.42 -40.96 31.47
CA ALA A 940 -9.32 -39.64 32.08
C ALA A 940 -10.36 -39.41 33.18
N THR A 941 -10.36 -38.21 33.76
CA THR A 941 -11.40 -37.81 34.73
C THR A 941 -12.72 -37.61 33.98
N ASP A 942 -13.84 -38.02 34.58
CA ASP A 942 -15.19 -37.99 33.98
C ASP A 942 -15.41 -38.91 32.76
N ALA A 943 -14.36 -39.60 32.28
CA ALA A 943 -14.43 -40.59 31.23
C ALA A 943 -15.02 -41.92 31.72
N GLU A 944 -15.71 -42.64 30.84
CA GLU A 944 -16.32 -43.94 31.13
C GLU A 944 -15.70 -45.04 30.24
N PHE A 945 -15.15 -46.08 30.84
CA PHE A 945 -14.73 -47.29 30.15
C PHE A 945 -15.56 -48.47 30.67
N ILE A 946 -16.38 -49.06 29.81
CA ILE A 946 -17.29 -50.16 30.16
C ILE A 946 -16.95 -51.37 29.29
N SER A 947 -16.61 -52.50 29.91
CA SER A 947 -16.22 -53.72 29.19
C SER A 947 -17.04 -54.94 29.62
N ASP A 948 -17.99 -55.34 28.76
CA ASP A 948 -18.88 -56.49 28.91
C ASP A 948 -18.25 -57.83 28.51
N GLN A 949 -17.09 -57.80 27.87
CA GLN A 949 -16.39 -58.97 27.33
C GLN A 949 -14.89 -58.93 27.61
N THR A 950 -14.16 -59.94 27.12
CA THR A 950 -12.72 -60.15 27.37
C THR A 950 -11.89 -58.95 26.89
N PHE A 951 -11.20 -58.25 27.78
CA PHE A 951 -10.19 -57.26 27.39
C PHE A 951 -8.77 -57.69 27.77
N ASN A 952 -7.80 -57.27 26.96
CA ASN A 952 -6.38 -57.49 27.19
C ASN A 952 -5.60 -56.19 27.00
N VAL A 953 -5.02 -55.65 28.05
CA VAL A 953 -4.09 -54.51 27.97
C VAL A 953 -2.68 -55.05 28.16
N VAL A 954 -1.79 -54.86 27.20
CA VAL A 954 -0.40 -55.34 27.29
C VAL A 954 0.44 -54.42 28.19
N GLY A 955 0.25 -53.11 28.10
CA GLY A 955 0.86 -52.11 28.96
C GLY A 955 0.07 -51.87 30.25
N ASN A 956 0.03 -50.61 30.67
CA ASN A 956 -0.59 -50.17 31.91
C ASN A 956 -2.04 -49.78 31.72
N VAL A 957 -2.81 -49.87 32.80
CA VAL A 957 -4.11 -49.22 32.92
C VAL A 957 -3.98 -48.08 33.91
N LEU A 958 -4.30 -46.87 33.48
CA LEU A 958 -4.41 -45.69 34.31
C LEU A 958 -5.85 -45.17 34.24
N THR A 959 -6.54 -45.07 35.37
CA THR A 959 -7.91 -44.57 35.41
C THR A 959 -8.15 -43.52 36.48
N SER A 960 -8.88 -42.46 36.12
CA SER A 960 -9.40 -41.45 37.05
C SER A 960 -10.93 -41.29 36.98
N GLY A 961 -11.57 -41.89 35.97
CA GLY A 961 -13.02 -41.88 35.74
C GLY A 961 -13.69 -43.20 36.12
N THR A 962 -14.79 -43.52 35.45
CA THR A 962 -15.52 -44.79 35.64
C THR A 962 -14.87 -45.89 34.82
N PHE A 963 -14.54 -47.01 35.45
CA PHE A 963 -14.01 -48.20 34.81
C PHE A 963 -14.83 -49.42 35.26
N ASP A 964 -15.69 -49.94 34.40
CA ASP A 964 -16.54 -51.09 34.69
C ASP A 964 -16.11 -52.32 33.88
N SER A 965 -15.85 -53.41 34.58
CA SER A 965 -15.35 -54.66 34.02
C SER A 965 -16.31 -55.81 34.32
N ASN A 966 -17.09 -56.17 33.31
CA ASN A 966 -18.09 -57.22 33.34
C ASN A 966 -17.66 -58.50 32.58
N GLY A 967 -16.65 -58.40 31.69
CA GLY A 967 -16.14 -59.52 30.88
C GLY A 967 -15.25 -60.54 31.62
N SER A 968 -14.94 -61.68 30.99
CA SER A 968 -14.08 -62.73 31.56
C SER A 968 -13.54 -63.69 30.47
N PRO A 969 -12.22 -64.06 30.47
CA PRO A 969 -11.14 -63.56 31.33
C PRO A 969 -10.53 -62.24 30.83
N ASN A 970 -10.07 -61.37 31.74
CA ASN A 970 -9.39 -60.10 31.42
C ASN A 970 -7.92 -60.13 31.83
N THR A 971 -7.06 -59.40 31.12
CA THR A 971 -5.61 -59.35 31.41
C THR A 971 -5.06 -57.93 31.33
N VAL A 972 -4.12 -57.61 32.22
CA VAL A 972 -3.30 -56.39 32.21
C VAL A 972 -1.83 -56.81 32.39
N GLY A 973 -0.99 -56.56 31.38
CA GLY A 973 0.43 -56.95 31.39
C GLY A 973 1.30 -56.03 32.26
N GLY A 974 0.96 -54.75 32.34
CA GLY A 974 1.63 -53.75 33.18
C GLY A 974 0.95 -53.53 34.52
N ASN A 975 1.01 -52.28 35.00
CA ASN A 975 0.39 -51.85 36.25
C ASN A 975 -1.07 -51.44 36.03
N PHE A 976 -1.89 -51.56 37.07
CA PHE A 976 -3.22 -50.97 37.12
C PHE A 976 -3.25 -49.91 38.21
N THR A 977 -3.42 -48.65 37.83
CA THR A 977 -3.42 -47.51 38.74
C THR A 977 -4.74 -46.75 38.66
N GLN A 978 -5.50 -46.77 39.76
CA GLN A 978 -6.66 -45.91 39.96
C GLN A 978 -6.25 -44.67 40.74
N LYS A 979 -6.32 -43.50 40.11
CA LYS A 979 -6.03 -42.19 40.73
C LYS A 979 -7.29 -41.54 41.31
N ALA A 980 -8.46 -41.78 40.73
CA ALA A 980 -9.75 -41.28 41.17
C ALA A 980 -10.89 -42.16 40.59
N GLY A 981 -12.14 -41.71 40.72
CA GLY A 981 -13.30 -42.34 40.07
C GLY A 981 -13.75 -43.66 40.70
N GLU A 982 -14.54 -44.44 39.95
CA GLU A 982 -15.08 -45.73 40.36
C GLU A 982 -14.56 -46.85 39.46
N VAL A 983 -14.02 -47.90 40.07
CA VAL A 983 -13.54 -49.09 39.37
C VAL A 983 -14.32 -50.29 39.87
N THR A 984 -15.05 -50.96 38.97
CA THR A 984 -15.90 -52.10 39.31
C THR A 984 -15.48 -53.35 38.53
N PHE A 985 -15.41 -54.48 39.23
CA PHE A 985 -15.24 -55.81 38.65
C PHE A 985 -16.42 -56.70 39.06
N ALA A 986 -17.15 -57.22 38.07
CA ALA A 986 -18.36 -58.00 38.28
C ALA A 986 -18.11 -59.40 38.85
N ASN A 987 -19.13 -59.99 39.45
CA ASN A 987 -19.03 -61.23 40.23
C ASN A 987 -18.45 -62.46 39.48
N GLN A 988 -18.58 -62.53 38.15
CA GLN A 988 -18.10 -63.62 37.29
C GLN A 988 -16.78 -63.31 36.57
N THR A 989 -16.21 -62.13 36.81
CA THR A 989 -15.00 -61.66 36.16
C THR A 989 -13.76 -62.30 36.78
N THR A 990 -12.85 -62.78 35.94
CA THR A 990 -11.47 -63.12 36.33
C THR A 990 -10.53 -62.16 35.62
N THR A 991 -9.76 -61.38 36.38
CA THR A 991 -8.79 -60.40 35.86
C THR A 991 -7.41 -60.71 36.40
N ASP A 992 -6.45 -60.88 35.50
CA ASP A 992 -5.05 -61.11 35.82
C ASP A 992 -4.21 -59.88 35.49
N ILE A 993 -3.65 -59.24 36.51
CA ILE A 993 -2.76 -58.09 36.40
C ILE A 993 -1.34 -58.58 36.71
N ALA A 994 -0.44 -58.56 35.73
CA ALA A 994 0.91 -59.08 35.92
C ALA A 994 1.79 -58.14 36.76
N GLY A 995 1.56 -56.82 36.67
CA GLY A 995 2.27 -55.80 37.45
C GLY A 995 1.66 -55.48 38.81
N GLN A 996 1.81 -54.23 39.22
CA GLN A 996 1.30 -53.69 40.49
C GLN A 996 -0.12 -53.16 40.33
N PHE A 997 -0.98 -53.43 41.32
CA PHE A 997 -2.28 -52.75 41.47
C PHE A 997 -2.20 -51.66 42.54
N SER A 998 -2.61 -50.44 42.19
CA SER A 998 -2.70 -49.27 43.08
C SER A 998 -4.08 -48.61 42.99
N CYS A 999 -4.63 -48.24 44.14
CA CYS A 999 -5.82 -47.42 44.32
C CYS A 999 -5.44 -46.22 45.19
N GLU A 1000 -4.97 -45.15 44.56
CA GLU A 1000 -4.45 -43.94 45.21
C GLU A 1000 -5.60 -43.06 45.74
N ALA A 1001 -6.68 -42.91 44.96
CA ALA A 1001 -7.93 -42.30 45.39
C ALA A 1001 -9.10 -42.85 44.53
N GLY A 1002 -10.34 -42.75 45.04
CA GLY A 1002 -11.53 -43.31 44.39
C GLY A 1002 -12.17 -44.49 45.13
N ILE A 1003 -13.07 -45.20 44.45
CA ILE A 1003 -13.81 -46.36 44.94
C ILE A 1003 -13.45 -47.58 44.08
N PHE A 1004 -12.95 -48.64 44.70
CA PHE A 1004 -12.71 -49.93 44.07
C PHE A 1004 -13.74 -50.95 44.55
N THR A 1005 -14.49 -51.55 43.63
CA THR A 1005 -15.59 -52.48 43.92
C THR A 1005 -15.34 -53.85 43.27
N ARG A 1006 -15.36 -54.91 44.09
CA ARG A 1006 -15.48 -56.30 43.64
C ARG A 1006 -16.87 -56.81 44.00
N GLU A 1007 -17.71 -56.99 43.00
CA GLU A 1007 -19.07 -57.45 43.23
C GLU A 1007 -19.11 -58.89 43.74
N ALA A 1008 -20.08 -59.17 44.60
CA ALA A 1008 -20.36 -60.49 45.15
C ALA A 1008 -21.73 -60.99 44.67
N LEU A 1009 -21.85 -62.28 44.37
CA LEU A 1009 -23.15 -62.94 44.31
C LEU A 1009 -23.79 -62.87 45.70
N GLY A 1010 -25.00 -62.31 45.82
CA GLY A 1010 -25.66 -62.03 47.10
C GLY A 1010 -25.68 -63.21 48.11
N THR A 1011 -25.68 -62.83 49.40
CA THR A 1011 -25.96 -63.58 50.65
C THR A 1011 -25.57 -65.07 50.79
N SER A 1012 -24.61 -65.61 50.03
CA SER A 1012 -23.94 -66.85 50.44
C SER A 1012 -22.50 -66.92 49.93
N THR A 1013 -21.67 -67.60 50.69
CA THR A 1013 -20.20 -67.59 50.74
C THR A 1013 -19.43 -68.05 49.49
N ASN A 1014 -19.88 -67.87 48.25
CA ASN A 1014 -19.12 -68.32 47.07
C ASN A 1014 -19.15 -67.37 45.85
N PHE A 1015 -17.91 -67.08 45.39
CA PHE A 1015 -17.43 -66.35 44.21
C PHE A 1015 -17.68 -64.83 44.17
N ARG A 1016 -16.64 -64.08 44.60
CA ARG A 1016 -16.41 -62.66 44.26
C ARG A 1016 -15.62 -62.60 42.94
N ALA A 1017 -15.68 -61.47 42.22
CA ALA A 1017 -14.78 -61.21 41.08
C ALA A 1017 -13.33 -61.59 41.43
N THR A 1018 -12.62 -62.38 40.63
CA THR A 1018 -11.25 -62.81 40.93
C THR A 1018 -10.26 -61.87 40.27
N VAL A 1019 -9.67 -60.95 41.04
CA VAL A 1019 -8.61 -60.06 40.56
C VAL A 1019 -7.29 -60.53 41.15
N ASN A 1020 -6.41 -61.09 40.31
CA ASN A 1020 -5.09 -61.55 40.71
C ASN A 1020 -4.03 -60.55 40.26
N VAL A 1021 -3.09 -60.22 41.13
CA VAL A 1021 -2.06 -59.19 40.87
C VAL A 1021 -0.65 -59.73 41.10
N GLY A 1022 0.36 -59.19 40.42
CA GLY A 1022 1.77 -59.47 40.71
C GLY A 1022 2.23 -58.87 42.04
N SER A 1023 1.76 -57.67 42.38
CA SER A 1023 1.97 -57.04 43.68
C SER A 1023 0.90 -55.99 44.00
N LEU A 1024 0.79 -55.60 45.27
CA LEU A 1024 -0.05 -54.47 45.71
C LEU A 1024 0.82 -53.22 45.91
N GLY A 1025 0.33 -52.08 45.44
CA GLY A 1025 0.94 -50.76 45.58
C GLY A 1025 0.24 -49.90 46.63
N VAL A 1026 -0.01 -48.63 46.29
CA VAL A 1026 -0.69 -47.66 47.18
C VAL A 1026 -2.18 -48.00 47.26
N LEU A 1027 -2.73 -48.15 48.46
CA LEU A 1027 -4.13 -48.52 48.72
C LEU A 1027 -4.81 -47.52 49.67
N THR A 1028 -4.87 -46.26 49.24
CA THR A 1028 -5.44 -45.14 50.01
C THR A 1028 -6.89 -44.83 49.65
N GLY A 1029 -7.41 -45.37 48.55
CA GLY A 1029 -8.82 -45.27 48.16
C GLY A 1029 -9.79 -46.17 48.97
N THR A 1030 -11.08 -46.06 48.67
CA THR A 1030 -12.16 -46.82 49.32
C THR A 1030 -12.33 -48.17 48.62
N ASN A 1031 -12.62 -49.22 49.39
CA ASN A 1031 -12.79 -50.58 48.86
C ASN A 1031 -14.11 -51.21 49.31
N ASN A 1032 -14.89 -51.69 48.33
CA ASN A 1032 -16.09 -52.48 48.52
C ASN A 1032 -15.87 -53.89 47.96
N GLY A 1033 -15.78 -54.90 48.83
CA GLY A 1033 -15.66 -56.31 48.39
C GLY A 1033 -14.24 -56.91 48.46
N GLY A 1034 -13.23 -56.15 48.88
CA GLY A 1034 -11.89 -56.62 49.28
C GLY A 1034 -10.82 -56.40 48.22
N TRP A 1035 -9.56 -56.19 48.64
CA TRP A 1035 -8.46 -55.85 47.70
C TRP A 1035 -8.10 -57.05 46.79
N PRO A 1036 -7.43 -56.82 45.65
CA PRO A 1036 -6.96 -57.90 44.78
C PRO A 1036 -6.05 -58.91 45.49
N THR A 1037 -5.98 -60.12 44.96
CA THR A 1037 -5.20 -61.23 45.52
C THR A 1037 -3.83 -61.29 44.87
N VAL A 1038 -2.74 -61.25 45.65
CA VAL A 1038 -1.38 -61.41 45.11
C VAL A 1038 -1.16 -62.86 44.68
N LYS A 1039 -0.73 -63.08 43.43
CA LYS A 1039 -0.36 -64.41 42.94
C LYS A 1039 0.82 -64.94 43.76
N ILE A 1040 0.64 -66.09 44.41
CA ILE A 1040 1.76 -66.85 44.96
C ILE A 1040 2.38 -67.58 43.77
N GLN A 1041 3.62 -67.23 43.42
CA GLN A 1041 4.38 -67.86 42.33
C GLN A 1041 4.55 -69.37 42.53
#